data_AF-A0ABD1DGW9-F1
#
_entry.id   AF-A0ABD1DGW9-F1
#
_cell.length_a   1.000
_cell.length_b   1.000
_cell.length_c   1.000
_cell.angle_alpha   90.00
_cell.angle_beta   90.00
_cell.angle_gamma   90.00
#
_symmetry.space_group_name_H-M   'P 1'
#
loop_
_entity.id
_entity.type
_entity.pdbx_description
1 polymer ?
#
loop_
_entity_poly.entity_id
_entity_poly.type
_entity_poly.pdbx_seq_one_letter_code
_entity_poly.pdbx_strand_id
1 'polypeptide(L)'
;MTSLEWLLLLVPTAIYLFYRWSVATFDYFEKRGVPFVKPVPLLGGMWNFLSGKMHMVDAGSLGYEMFPDSRFSGFFAFRKPGYLIHDPELVKQITIKDFDHFADHTNVVPIEADPVIGRALFFTEGTRWKHGRSGLSPAFTGSKMRNMFALLSNYTDGAMGRLVDDARRDGGLELEMRDLFQKLGNDVTTSLSFGVEIDSVHNPNNEFMRRGKELIATDGIQGLKFLMLTVLPKSFFRILKIRIFPKEATDFYVDVISKTIKQREEHNIVRPDFIHLLVQGRKNELKMEQADDQLKSAGFSTVEEHLQSSTENSQYSDLDITAAAASFFFGGLETTTTVICFALYEMSQNPNVKQKLQAEIDQVKEQLSTTDSKLSYEVLQNMKYLDMVVSETLRRWAPLGLTNRACTKPYTIEDNNGTKVTIQVGDLIQIPIQSIHRDYRFYPDPYKFDPERFSEENKANINRNAFLPFGSGPRNCIGSRLALMQTKCFLYYTLANFELELCPKTDVPIKLNKRSVSLDTLKKWKPSKVPLNDLFRAMQVALEAGMDEPRTQLNGSIVLLDMDGLSLTQILQFTPRFAAMAVEWVQECTAMRLKAIHIVNNSYLFNMLFTIFKPFLSDKLRKRIIFHNKDWRSLTSHVDPACLRPRYGGTLDAPDFEGNLVGELLVMYMKDFELANSYGYTKKESS
;
A
#
# COMPACT_ATOMS: atom_id res chain seq x y z
N MET A 1 -27.27 -49.70 6.44
CA MET A 1 -26.04 -48.95 6.69
C MET A 1 -26.24 -48.03 7.87
N THR A 2 -25.32 -48.02 8.82
CA THR A 2 -25.35 -47.07 9.95
C THR A 2 -25.06 -45.64 9.45
N SER A 3 -25.44 -44.61 10.21
CA SER A 3 -25.09 -43.21 9.89
C SER A 3 -23.58 -42.99 9.74
N LEU A 4 -22.78 -43.79 10.45
CA LEU A 4 -21.33 -43.82 10.37
C LEU A 4 -20.82 -44.40 9.04
N GLU A 5 -21.44 -45.47 8.54
CA GLU A 5 -21.09 -46.06 7.23
C GLU A 5 -21.43 -45.13 6.06
N TRP A 6 -22.52 -44.36 6.15
CA TRP A 6 -22.82 -43.33 5.17
C TRP A 6 -21.80 -42.19 5.20
N LEU A 7 -21.36 -41.75 6.39
CA LEU A 7 -20.31 -40.74 6.52
C LEU A 7 -18.96 -41.22 5.93
N LEU A 8 -18.61 -42.50 6.16
CA LEU A 8 -17.37 -43.11 5.63
C LEU A 8 -17.35 -43.22 4.10
N LEU A 9 -18.50 -43.22 3.42
CA LEU A 9 -18.58 -43.23 1.95
C LEU A 9 -18.80 -41.82 1.37
N LEU A 10 -19.69 -41.03 1.96
CA LEU A 10 -20.07 -39.71 1.45
C LEU A 10 -18.93 -38.69 1.57
N VAL A 11 -18.18 -38.69 2.68
CA VAL A 11 -17.10 -37.71 2.88
C VAL A 11 -15.94 -37.93 1.89
N PRO A 12 -15.38 -39.14 1.71
CA PRO A 12 -14.34 -39.36 0.70
C PRO A 12 -14.84 -39.12 -0.73
N THR A 13 -16.09 -39.49 -1.04
CA THR A 13 -16.70 -39.22 -2.35
C THR A 13 -16.82 -37.72 -2.60
N ALA A 14 -17.30 -36.95 -1.61
CA ALA A 14 -17.39 -35.50 -1.71
C ALA A 14 -16.01 -34.85 -1.88
N ILE A 15 -14.99 -35.32 -1.14
CA ILE A 15 -13.60 -34.85 -1.27
C ILE A 15 -13.05 -35.16 -2.66
N TYR A 16 -13.28 -36.36 -3.18
CA TYR A 16 -12.84 -36.75 -4.52
C TYR A 16 -13.54 -35.91 -5.61
N LEU A 17 -14.86 -35.75 -5.53
CA LEU A 17 -15.61 -34.91 -6.47
C LEU A 17 -15.18 -33.45 -6.40
N PHE A 18 -14.94 -32.93 -5.19
CA PHE A 18 -14.41 -31.59 -4.99
C PHE A 18 -13.01 -31.44 -5.58
N TYR A 19 -12.11 -32.41 -5.34
CA TYR A 19 -10.78 -32.42 -5.94
C TYR A 19 -10.85 -32.43 -7.46
N ARG A 20 -11.64 -33.34 -8.05
CA ARG A 20 -11.84 -33.43 -9.52
C ARG A 20 -12.39 -32.13 -10.10
N TRP A 21 -13.40 -31.54 -9.45
CA TRP A 21 -13.94 -30.24 -9.84
C TRP A 21 -12.87 -29.15 -9.76
N SER A 22 -12.07 -29.15 -8.69
CA SER A 22 -11.03 -28.14 -8.43
C SER A 22 -9.91 -28.12 -9.48
N VAL A 23 -9.58 -29.28 -10.06
CA VAL A 23 -8.51 -29.43 -11.07
C VAL A 23 -9.02 -29.56 -12.51
N ALA A 24 -10.34 -29.63 -12.73
CA ALA A 24 -10.95 -29.93 -14.03
C ALA A 24 -10.56 -28.96 -15.17
N THR A 25 -10.07 -27.76 -14.85
CA THR A 25 -9.67 -26.75 -15.84
C THR A 25 -8.16 -26.70 -16.11
N PHE A 26 -7.36 -27.46 -15.37
CA PHE A 26 -5.90 -27.31 -15.36
C PHE A 26 -5.18 -27.91 -16.57
N ASP A 27 -5.87 -28.69 -17.40
CA ASP A 27 -5.35 -29.19 -18.68
C ASP A 27 -5.51 -28.18 -19.84
N TYR A 28 -6.06 -26.98 -19.58
CA TYR A 28 -6.39 -25.98 -20.60
C TYR A 28 -5.19 -25.55 -21.45
N PHE A 29 -4.05 -25.24 -20.81
CA PHE A 29 -2.84 -24.78 -21.50
C PHE A 29 -2.02 -25.92 -22.07
N GLU A 30 -2.00 -27.08 -21.39
CA GLU A 30 -1.36 -28.30 -21.89
C GLU A 30 -1.93 -28.72 -23.25
N LYS A 31 -3.27 -28.73 -23.37
CA LYS A 31 -3.98 -29.00 -24.64
C LYS A 31 -3.67 -28.00 -25.76
N ARG A 32 -3.14 -26.82 -25.43
CA ARG A 32 -2.84 -25.72 -26.37
C ARG A 32 -1.35 -25.55 -26.63
N GLY A 33 -0.49 -26.36 -26.03
CA GLY A 33 0.96 -26.24 -26.16
C GLY A 33 1.53 -24.94 -25.58
N VAL A 34 0.83 -24.31 -24.63
CA VAL A 34 1.28 -23.06 -23.99
C VAL A 34 2.00 -23.41 -22.69
N PRO A 35 3.23 -22.91 -22.43
CA PRO A 35 3.88 -23.09 -21.14
C PRO A 35 3.11 -22.34 -20.05
N PHE A 36 2.94 -22.94 -18.87
CA PHE A 36 2.15 -22.34 -17.80
C PHE A 36 2.65 -22.69 -16.40
N VAL A 37 2.40 -21.81 -15.45
CA VAL A 37 2.71 -22.04 -14.03
C VAL A 37 1.79 -23.13 -13.49
N LYS A 38 2.37 -24.19 -12.93
CA LYS A 38 1.60 -25.34 -12.40
C LYS A 38 0.65 -24.87 -11.28
N PRO A 39 -0.67 -25.06 -11.44
CA PRO A 39 -1.65 -24.60 -10.46
C PRO A 39 -1.77 -25.54 -9.26
N VAL A 40 -2.10 -24.98 -8.09
CA VAL A 40 -2.52 -25.74 -6.90
C VAL A 40 -4.03 -26.02 -6.98
N PRO A 41 -4.52 -27.22 -6.59
CA PRO A 41 -5.95 -27.52 -6.55
C PRO A 41 -6.77 -26.38 -5.92
N LEU A 42 -7.87 -25.99 -6.56
CA LEU A 42 -8.76 -24.87 -6.22
C LEU A 42 -8.15 -23.46 -6.35
N LEU A 43 -6.96 -23.25 -5.81
CA LEU A 43 -6.36 -21.93 -5.62
C LEU A 43 -5.51 -21.47 -6.82
N GLY A 44 -5.19 -22.36 -7.75
CA GLY A 44 -4.40 -22.02 -8.92
C GLY A 44 -3.02 -21.47 -8.53
N GLY A 45 -2.62 -20.38 -9.18
CA GLY A 45 -1.42 -19.60 -8.84
C GLY A 45 -1.60 -18.67 -7.63
N MET A 46 -2.81 -18.50 -7.10
CA MET A 46 -3.08 -17.58 -5.98
C MET A 46 -2.51 -18.08 -4.65
N TRP A 47 -2.16 -19.37 -4.54
CA TRP A 47 -1.65 -19.96 -3.31
C TRP A 47 -0.44 -19.22 -2.76
N ASN A 48 0.51 -18.80 -3.60
CA ASN A 48 1.73 -18.12 -3.16
C ASN A 48 1.44 -16.75 -2.52
N PHE A 49 0.40 -16.07 -3.00
CA PHE A 49 -0.09 -14.83 -2.40
C PHE A 49 -0.91 -15.09 -1.12
N LEU A 50 -1.90 -15.99 -1.18
CA LEU A 50 -2.79 -16.28 -0.04
C LEU A 50 -2.06 -16.88 1.16
N SER A 51 -1.00 -17.65 0.92
CA SER A 51 -0.12 -18.19 1.98
C SER A 51 0.88 -17.15 2.53
N GLY A 52 0.96 -15.95 1.93
CA GLY A 52 1.90 -14.91 2.32
C GLY A 52 3.36 -15.20 1.96
N LYS A 53 3.63 -16.22 1.14
CA LYS A 53 4.99 -16.57 0.69
C LYS A 53 5.58 -15.51 -0.22
N MET A 54 4.77 -14.98 -1.14
CA MET A 54 5.13 -14.00 -2.17
C MET A 54 4.14 -12.83 -2.18
N HIS A 55 4.61 -11.65 -2.60
CA HIS A 55 3.74 -10.52 -2.89
C HIS A 55 2.88 -10.82 -4.13
N MET A 56 1.71 -10.18 -4.26
CA MET A 56 0.78 -10.43 -5.37
C MET A 56 1.42 -10.24 -6.74
N VAL A 57 2.27 -9.21 -6.89
CA VAL A 57 2.96 -8.96 -8.17
C VAL A 57 3.92 -10.10 -8.52
N ASP A 58 4.74 -10.55 -7.57
CA ASP A 58 5.68 -11.63 -7.80
C ASP A 58 4.94 -12.94 -8.12
N ALA A 59 3.92 -13.28 -7.32
CA ALA A 59 3.10 -14.46 -7.53
C ALA A 59 2.38 -14.44 -8.90
N GLY A 60 1.85 -13.28 -9.29
CA GLY A 60 1.19 -13.07 -10.58
C GLY A 60 2.15 -13.04 -11.77
N SER A 61 3.45 -12.87 -11.55
CA SER A 61 4.45 -12.74 -12.61
C SER A 61 5.38 -13.95 -12.73
N LEU A 62 5.19 -15.01 -11.93
CA LEU A 62 6.05 -16.21 -11.92
C LEU A 62 6.32 -16.80 -13.31
N GLY A 63 5.31 -16.79 -14.19
CA GLY A 63 5.47 -17.29 -15.55
C GLY A 63 6.54 -16.55 -16.36
N TYR A 64 6.75 -15.25 -16.08
CA TYR A 64 7.73 -14.41 -16.77
C TYR A 64 9.15 -14.93 -16.60
N GLU A 65 9.51 -15.30 -15.36
CA GLU A 65 10.84 -15.82 -15.04
C GLU A 65 10.98 -17.30 -15.40
N MET A 66 9.91 -18.08 -15.29
CA MET A 66 9.93 -19.52 -15.58
C MET A 66 10.03 -19.82 -17.08
N PHE A 67 9.54 -18.93 -17.95
CA PHE A 67 9.48 -19.15 -19.40
C PHE A 67 10.06 -17.93 -20.16
N PRO A 68 11.38 -17.67 -20.03
CA PRO A 68 12.01 -16.46 -20.56
C PRO A 68 12.01 -16.36 -22.10
N ASP A 69 11.95 -17.50 -22.79
CA ASP A 69 12.01 -17.58 -24.25
C ASP A 69 10.63 -17.47 -24.93
N SER A 70 9.54 -17.51 -24.14
CA SER A 70 8.17 -17.37 -24.64
C SER A 70 7.70 -15.92 -24.61
N ARG A 71 6.93 -15.52 -25.62
CA ARG A 71 6.27 -14.21 -25.71
C ARG A 71 5.11 -14.08 -24.72
N PHE A 72 4.52 -15.21 -24.32
CA PHE A 72 3.47 -15.29 -23.32
C PHE A 72 3.46 -16.65 -22.63
N SER A 73 2.92 -16.71 -21.42
CA SER A 73 2.68 -17.96 -20.69
C SER A 73 1.26 -18.01 -20.13
N GLY A 74 0.82 -19.20 -19.76
CA GLY A 74 -0.45 -19.41 -19.06
C GLY A 74 -0.30 -19.30 -17.54
N PHE A 75 -1.35 -18.85 -16.88
CA PHE A 75 -1.51 -18.99 -15.44
C PHE A 75 -2.96 -19.25 -15.08
N PHE A 76 -3.21 -19.71 -13.85
CA PHE A 76 -4.57 -19.89 -13.34
C PHE A 76 -4.81 -18.96 -12.16
N ALA A 77 -5.79 -18.06 -12.28
CA ALA A 77 -6.38 -17.37 -11.14
C ALA A 77 -7.50 -18.25 -10.59
N PHE A 78 -7.23 -18.95 -9.47
CA PHE A 78 -8.08 -20.06 -9.01
C PHE A 78 -8.27 -21.11 -10.12
N ARG A 79 -9.48 -21.24 -10.67
CA ARG A 79 -9.81 -22.16 -11.75
C ARG A 79 -9.84 -21.50 -13.14
N LYS A 80 -9.76 -20.16 -13.20
CA LYS A 80 -9.87 -19.40 -14.44
C LYS A 80 -8.50 -19.30 -15.12
N PRO A 81 -8.36 -19.73 -16.39
CA PRO A 81 -7.13 -19.53 -17.14
C PRO A 81 -6.94 -18.04 -17.49
N GLY A 82 -5.69 -17.60 -17.51
CA GLY A 82 -5.28 -16.27 -17.97
C GLY A 82 -3.92 -16.33 -18.67
N TYR A 83 -3.63 -15.34 -19.50
CA TYR A 83 -2.40 -15.22 -20.27
C TYR A 83 -1.52 -14.12 -19.67
N LEU A 84 -0.28 -14.45 -19.33
CA LEU A 84 0.74 -13.52 -18.89
C LEU A 84 1.59 -13.12 -20.10
N ILE A 85 1.61 -11.84 -20.46
CA ILE A 85 2.33 -11.35 -21.66
C ILE A 85 3.74 -10.95 -21.26
N HIS A 86 4.75 -11.53 -21.92
CA HIS A 86 6.17 -11.29 -21.62
C HIS A 86 6.80 -10.28 -22.58
N ASP A 87 6.36 -10.28 -23.83
CA ASP A 87 6.92 -9.45 -24.90
C ASP A 87 6.31 -8.03 -24.91
N PRO A 88 7.11 -6.96 -24.70
CA PRO A 88 6.63 -5.58 -24.76
C PRO A 88 6.01 -5.18 -26.11
N GLU A 89 6.45 -5.76 -27.24
CA GLU A 89 5.82 -5.51 -28.54
C GLU A 89 4.40 -6.09 -28.60
N LEU A 90 4.21 -7.28 -28.02
CA LEU A 90 2.89 -7.88 -27.89
C LEU A 90 1.99 -7.06 -26.94
N VAL A 91 2.56 -6.50 -25.86
CA VAL A 91 1.84 -5.55 -24.99
C VAL A 91 1.37 -4.34 -25.81
N LYS A 92 2.23 -3.75 -26.64
CA LYS A 92 1.87 -2.62 -27.50
C LYS A 92 0.79 -3.00 -28.53
N GLN A 93 0.91 -4.18 -29.12
CA GLN A 93 -0.09 -4.70 -30.06
C GLN A 93 -1.47 -4.81 -29.39
N ILE A 94 -1.55 -5.47 -28.24
CA ILE A 94 -2.78 -5.67 -27.46
C ILE A 94 -3.36 -4.33 -26.96
N THR A 95 -2.51 -3.43 -26.48
CA THR A 95 -2.97 -2.21 -25.79
C THR A 95 -3.22 -1.03 -26.73
N ILE A 96 -2.62 -1.02 -27.93
CA ILE A 96 -2.70 0.10 -28.88
C ILE A 96 -3.32 -0.33 -30.20
N LYS A 97 -2.65 -1.23 -30.94
CA LYS A 97 -3.02 -1.57 -32.32
C LYS A 97 -4.36 -2.28 -32.39
N ASP A 98 -4.54 -3.28 -31.54
CA ASP A 98 -5.70 -4.16 -31.50
C ASP A 98 -6.59 -3.86 -30.28
N PHE A 99 -6.59 -2.60 -29.83
CA PHE A 99 -7.27 -2.15 -28.61
C PHE A 99 -8.77 -2.52 -28.59
N ASP A 100 -9.44 -2.55 -29.74
CA ASP A 100 -10.86 -2.90 -29.83
C ASP A 100 -11.19 -4.35 -29.39
N HIS A 101 -10.18 -5.23 -29.34
CA HIS A 101 -10.29 -6.60 -28.79
C HIS A 101 -10.05 -6.65 -27.28
N PHE A 102 -9.47 -5.60 -26.70
CA PHE A 102 -8.97 -5.57 -25.33
C PHE A 102 -9.33 -4.26 -24.62
N ALA A 103 -10.49 -3.70 -24.95
CA ALA A 103 -10.86 -2.38 -24.49
C ALA A 103 -11.02 -2.33 -22.97
N ASP A 104 -11.37 -3.45 -22.32
CA ASP A 104 -11.84 -3.51 -20.93
C ASP A 104 -10.83 -4.12 -19.95
N HIS A 105 -11.04 -3.84 -18.65
CA HIS A 105 -10.38 -4.50 -17.54
C HIS A 105 -11.26 -5.62 -16.97
N THR A 106 -10.68 -6.56 -16.22
CA THR A 106 -11.47 -7.59 -15.52
C THR A 106 -12.12 -7.11 -14.23
N ASN A 107 -11.61 -6.03 -13.63
CA ASN A 107 -11.99 -5.53 -12.30
C ASN A 107 -13.19 -4.58 -12.41
N VAL A 108 -14.33 -5.09 -12.89
CA VAL A 108 -15.53 -4.27 -13.13
C VAL A 108 -16.51 -4.43 -11.98
N VAL A 109 -17.02 -3.29 -11.48
CA VAL A 109 -17.97 -3.26 -10.36
C VAL A 109 -19.38 -2.99 -10.88
N PRO A 110 -20.36 -3.87 -10.63
CA PRO A 110 -21.75 -3.62 -11.01
C PRO A 110 -22.32 -2.41 -10.27
N ILE A 111 -22.96 -1.50 -11.01
CA ILE A 111 -23.58 -0.29 -10.47
C ILE A 111 -24.68 -0.61 -9.45
N GLU A 112 -25.36 -1.73 -9.61
CA GLU A 112 -26.42 -2.18 -8.70
C GLU A 112 -25.86 -2.67 -7.36
N ALA A 113 -24.61 -3.15 -7.35
CA ALA A 113 -23.92 -3.57 -6.13
C ALA A 113 -23.32 -2.36 -5.40
N ASP A 114 -22.68 -1.46 -6.15
CA ASP A 114 -22.03 -0.26 -5.62
C ASP A 114 -22.28 0.95 -6.54
N PRO A 115 -23.26 1.81 -6.21
CA PRO A 115 -23.66 2.91 -7.09
C PRO A 115 -22.57 3.96 -7.32
N VAL A 116 -21.65 4.18 -6.40
CA VAL A 116 -20.59 5.19 -6.62
C VAL A 116 -19.42 4.55 -7.34
N ILE A 117 -18.93 3.41 -6.84
CA ILE A 117 -17.73 2.78 -7.39
C ILE A 117 -17.96 2.14 -8.75
N GLY A 118 -19.14 1.58 -9.00
CA GLY A 118 -19.51 1.09 -10.33
C GLY A 118 -19.58 2.18 -11.40
N ARG A 119 -19.57 3.47 -11.02
CA ARG A 119 -19.51 4.61 -11.95
C ARG A 119 -18.11 5.20 -12.09
N ALA A 120 -17.18 4.86 -11.20
CA ALA A 120 -15.82 5.38 -11.23
C ALA A 120 -15.05 4.82 -12.43
N LEU A 121 -14.32 5.69 -13.14
CA LEU A 121 -13.71 5.38 -14.45
C LEU A 121 -12.91 4.07 -14.46
N PHE A 122 -12.16 3.82 -13.38
CA PHE A 122 -11.33 2.62 -13.22
C PHE A 122 -12.13 1.30 -13.29
N PHE A 123 -13.37 1.27 -12.78
CA PHE A 123 -14.20 0.08 -12.61
C PHE A 123 -15.30 -0.09 -13.66
N THR A 124 -15.35 0.79 -14.66
CA THR A 124 -16.35 0.76 -15.75
C THR A 124 -15.86 -0.03 -16.96
N GLU A 125 -16.75 -0.34 -17.91
CA GLU A 125 -16.40 -1.07 -19.14
C GLU A 125 -17.21 -0.56 -20.34
N GLY A 126 -16.81 -0.98 -21.54
CA GLY A 126 -17.53 -0.72 -22.78
C GLY A 126 -17.78 0.76 -23.06
N THR A 127 -18.99 1.08 -23.50
CA THR A 127 -19.38 2.47 -23.85
C THR A 127 -19.28 3.40 -22.65
N ARG A 128 -19.62 2.95 -21.43
CA ARG A 128 -19.55 3.79 -20.24
C ARG A 128 -18.12 4.25 -19.95
N TRP A 129 -17.14 3.34 -20.06
CA TRP A 129 -15.74 3.70 -19.94
C TRP A 129 -15.32 4.67 -21.05
N LYS A 130 -15.71 4.43 -22.31
CA LYS A 130 -15.39 5.32 -23.44
C LYS A 130 -15.87 6.75 -23.18
N HIS A 131 -17.13 6.92 -22.77
CA HIS A 131 -17.72 8.23 -22.44
C HIS A 131 -17.05 8.89 -21.23
N GLY A 132 -16.82 8.13 -20.15
CA GLY A 132 -16.13 8.67 -18.98
C GLY A 132 -14.69 9.09 -19.30
N ARG A 133 -13.98 8.32 -20.14
CA ARG A 133 -12.61 8.64 -20.54
C ARG A 133 -12.57 9.88 -21.42
N SER A 134 -13.42 9.97 -22.45
CA SER A 134 -13.46 11.12 -23.35
C SER A 134 -13.86 12.40 -22.62
N GLY A 135 -14.87 12.34 -21.75
CA GLY A 135 -15.37 13.52 -21.04
C GLY A 135 -14.45 14.00 -19.91
N LEU A 136 -13.62 13.14 -19.32
CA LEU A 136 -12.68 13.53 -18.25
C LEU A 136 -11.29 13.91 -18.75
N SER A 137 -10.87 13.45 -19.94
CA SER A 137 -9.52 13.72 -20.45
C SER A 137 -9.18 15.21 -20.57
N PRO A 138 -10.09 16.13 -20.96
CA PRO A 138 -9.80 17.56 -21.01
C PRO A 138 -9.44 18.19 -19.65
N ALA A 139 -9.76 17.54 -18.53
CA ALA A 139 -9.35 18.01 -17.20
C ALA A 139 -7.84 17.87 -16.95
N PHE A 140 -7.12 17.12 -17.78
CA PHE A 140 -5.69 16.80 -17.63
C PHE A 140 -4.77 17.51 -18.64
N THR A 141 -5.30 18.48 -19.40
CA THR A 141 -4.49 19.30 -20.32
C THR A 141 -3.47 20.15 -19.56
N GLY A 142 -2.37 20.52 -20.23
CA GLY A 142 -1.31 21.33 -19.63
C GLY A 142 -1.81 22.63 -18.99
N SER A 143 -2.78 23.31 -19.59
CA SER A 143 -3.38 24.54 -19.04
C SER A 143 -4.15 24.31 -17.73
N LYS A 144 -4.94 23.24 -17.64
CA LYS A 144 -5.65 22.90 -16.38
C LYS A 144 -4.66 22.45 -15.31
N MET A 145 -3.62 21.70 -15.69
CA MET A 145 -2.54 21.31 -14.78
C MET A 145 -1.81 22.54 -14.21
N ARG A 146 -1.50 23.55 -15.04
CA ARG A 146 -0.91 24.82 -14.57
C ARG A 146 -1.75 25.51 -13.50
N ASN A 147 -3.06 25.58 -13.69
CA ASN A 147 -3.96 26.21 -12.72
C ASN A 147 -4.02 25.41 -11.40
N MET A 148 -4.09 24.08 -11.49
CA MET A 148 -4.06 23.21 -10.30
C MET A 148 -2.70 23.24 -9.59
N PHE A 149 -1.61 23.45 -10.33
CA PHE A 149 -0.27 23.52 -9.77
C PHE A 149 -0.12 24.66 -8.77
N ALA A 150 -0.75 25.81 -9.02
CA ALA A 150 -0.73 26.92 -8.06
C ALA A 150 -1.31 26.52 -6.69
N LEU A 151 -2.42 25.76 -6.68
CA LEU A 151 -3.02 25.25 -5.45
C LEU A 151 -2.09 24.24 -4.75
N LEU A 152 -1.53 23.31 -5.52
CA LEU A 152 -0.59 22.30 -5.03
C LEU A 152 0.66 22.95 -4.42
N SER A 153 1.32 23.82 -5.18
CA SER A 153 2.56 24.49 -4.80
C SER A 153 2.37 25.32 -3.52
N ASN A 154 1.30 26.12 -3.44
CA ASN A 154 0.99 26.90 -2.24
C ASN A 154 0.74 26.03 -1.01
N TYR A 155 -0.03 24.94 -1.17
CA TYR A 155 -0.25 24.02 -0.05
C TYR A 155 1.06 23.36 0.40
N THR A 156 1.82 22.80 -0.54
CA THR A 156 3.05 22.05 -0.22
C THR A 156 4.10 22.94 0.43
N ASP A 157 4.29 24.16 -0.08
CA ASP A 157 5.18 25.16 0.51
C ASP A 157 4.78 25.49 1.96
N GLY A 158 3.50 25.82 2.18
CA GLY A 158 2.98 26.10 3.51
C GLY A 158 3.09 24.90 4.46
N ALA A 159 2.87 23.68 3.97
CA ALA A 159 3.01 22.46 4.75
C ALA A 159 4.47 22.18 5.15
N MET A 160 5.43 22.39 4.23
CA MET A 160 6.86 22.27 4.56
C MET A 160 7.29 23.35 5.54
N GLY A 161 6.80 24.58 5.42
CA GLY A 161 7.04 25.66 6.39
C GLY A 161 6.65 25.25 7.82
N ARG A 162 5.45 24.67 7.99
CA ARG A 162 5.02 24.16 9.32
C ARG A 162 5.92 23.04 9.84
N LEU A 163 6.37 22.13 8.98
CA LEU A 163 7.32 21.08 9.36
C LEU A 163 8.71 21.65 9.73
N VAL A 164 9.16 22.72 9.07
CA VAL A 164 10.40 23.41 9.43
C VAL A 164 10.30 24.01 10.83
N ASP A 165 9.16 24.61 11.16
CA ASP A 165 8.91 25.17 12.49
C ASP A 165 8.87 24.07 13.57
N ASP A 166 8.23 22.93 13.28
CA ASP A 166 8.27 21.75 14.15
C ASP A 166 9.71 21.24 14.35
N ALA A 167 10.49 21.13 13.27
CA ALA A 167 11.89 20.68 13.33
C ALA A 167 12.76 21.61 14.17
N ARG A 168 12.56 22.93 14.05
CA ARG A 168 13.27 23.93 14.86
C ARG A 168 12.89 23.85 16.34
N ARG A 169 11.62 23.60 16.63
CA ARG A 169 11.13 23.43 18.01
C ARG A 169 11.71 22.16 18.65
N ASP A 170 11.78 21.07 17.90
CA ASP A 170 12.04 19.73 18.43
C ASP A 170 13.52 19.29 18.25
N GLY A 171 14.36 20.10 17.60
CA GLY A 171 15.79 19.83 17.39
C GLY A 171 16.07 18.82 16.27
N GLY A 172 15.15 18.69 15.32
CA GLY A 172 15.14 17.67 14.27
C GLY A 172 13.83 16.88 14.28
N LEU A 173 13.55 16.15 13.19
CA LEU A 173 12.35 15.33 13.05
C LEU A 173 12.70 13.89 12.71
N GLU A 174 12.18 12.94 13.48
CA GLU A 174 12.16 11.52 13.12
C GLU A 174 10.74 11.16 12.67
N LEU A 175 10.54 11.01 11.36
CA LEU A 175 9.22 10.77 10.76
C LEU A 175 9.17 9.45 10.01
N GLU A 176 7.99 8.82 10.02
CA GLU A 176 7.69 7.71 9.11
C GLU A 176 7.17 8.31 7.80
N MET A 177 7.93 8.13 6.72
CA MET A 177 7.70 8.83 5.45
C MET A 177 6.31 8.51 4.86
N ARG A 178 5.85 7.26 4.94
CA ARG A 178 4.54 6.91 4.38
C ARG A 178 3.39 7.57 5.15
N ASP A 179 3.41 7.58 6.47
CA ASP A 179 2.41 8.29 7.28
C ASP A 179 2.41 9.80 6.99
N LEU A 180 3.59 10.42 6.85
CA LEU A 180 3.70 11.83 6.48
C LEU A 180 3.10 12.12 5.10
N PHE A 181 3.55 11.41 4.05
CA PHE A 181 3.10 11.67 2.69
C PHE A 181 1.66 11.20 2.44
N GLN A 182 1.14 10.23 3.20
CA GLN A 182 -0.30 9.93 3.19
C GLN A 182 -1.12 11.11 3.75
N LYS A 183 -0.66 11.77 4.82
CA LYS A 183 -1.35 12.95 5.38
C LYS A 183 -1.28 14.14 4.43
N LEU A 184 -0.08 14.48 3.96
CA LEU A 184 0.11 15.58 3.00
C LEU A 184 -0.62 15.33 1.67
N GLY A 185 -0.53 14.10 1.17
CA GLY A 185 -1.23 13.68 -0.05
C GLY A 185 -2.74 13.73 0.14
N ASN A 186 -3.27 13.32 1.31
CA ASN A 186 -4.70 13.38 1.61
C ASN A 186 -5.20 14.83 1.60
N ASP A 187 -4.44 15.76 2.16
CA ASP A 187 -4.81 17.17 2.17
C ASP A 187 -4.80 17.79 0.78
N VAL A 188 -3.74 17.57 0.00
CA VAL A 188 -3.67 18.00 -1.41
C VAL A 188 -4.81 17.41 -2.22
N THR A 189 -5.07 16.11 -2.07
CA THR A 189 -6.11 15.43 -2.84
C THR A 189 -7.49 15.90 -2.41
N THR A 190 -7.71 16.12 -1.12
CA THR A 190 -8.97 16.70 -0.62
C THR A 190 -9.18 18.11 -1.16
N SER A 191 -8.11 18.90 -1.24
CA SER A 191 -8.11 20.24 -1.79
C SER A 191 -8.41 20.26 -3.29
N LEU A 192 -7.77 19.39 -4.07
CA LEU A 192 -7.93 19.32 -5.53
C LEU A 192 -9.19 18.55 -5.98
N SER A 193 -9.60 17.52 -5.27
CA SER A 193 -10.74 16.65 -5.64
C SER A 193 -12.05 17.07 -5.02
N PHE A 194 -12.03 17.64 -3.80
CA PHE A 194 -13.24 18.01 -3.07
C PHE A 194 -13.35 19.50 -2.78
N GLY A 195 -12.30 20.28 -3.05
CA GLY A 195 -12.35 21.71 -2.84
C GLY A 195 -12.29 22.12 -1.37
N VAL A 196 -11.76 21.27 -0.48
CA VAL A 196 -11.68 21.51 0.97
C VAL A 196 -10.22 21.54 1.43
N GLU A 197 -9.84 22.53 2.23
CA GLU A 197 -8.51 22.61 2.83
C GLU A 197 -8.52 22.02 4.23
N ILE A 198 -7.51 21.19 4.51
CA ILE A 198 -7.35 20.48 5.78
C ILE A 198 -5.86 20.39 6.12
N ASP A 199 -5.55 20.16 7.40
CA ASP A 199 -4.19 19.87 7.88
C ASP A 199 -4.19 18.54 8.63
N SER A 200 -3.92 17.45 7.92
CA SER A 200 -3.87 16.09 8.47
C SER A 200 -2.57 15.79 9.23
N VAL A 201 -1.54 16.63 9.12
CA VAL A 201 -0.31 16.49 9.89
C VAL A 201 -0.58 16.83 11.35
N HIS A 202 -1.17 18.00 11.59
CA HIS A 202 -1.49 18.48 12.93
C HIS A 202 -2.84 17.97 13.46
N ASN A 203 -3.78 17.66 12.57
CA ASN A 203 -5.10 17.11 12.93
C ASN A 203 -5.31 15.70 12.34
N PRO A 204 -4.55 14.67 12.78
CA PRO A 204 -4.54 13.36 12.15
C PRO A 204 -5.84 12.56 12.25
N ASN A 205 -6.76 12.99 13.12
CA ASN A 205 -8.07 12.35 13.34
C ASN A 205 -9.21 13.06 12.61
N ASN A 206 -8.91 13.96 11.67
CA ASN A 206 -9.95 14.60 10.86
C ASN A 206 -10.73 13.55 10.04
N GLU A 207 -11.98 13.87 9.72
CA GLU A 207 -12.88 12.90 9.10
C GLU A 207 -12.42 12.48 7.70
N PHE A 208 -11.86 13.41 6.90
CA PHE A 208 -11.29 13.11 5.59
C PHE A 208 -10.17 12.08 5.67
N MET A 209 -9.26 12.18 6.64
CA MET A 209 -8.19 11.21 6.82
C MET A 209 -8.72 9.84 7.25
N ARG A 210 -9.71 9.81 8.15
CA ARG A 210 -10.32 8.56 8.62
C ARG A 210 -11.05 7.84 7.49
N ARG A 211 -11.94 8.54 6.77
CA ARG A 211 -12.71 7.98 5.65
C ARG A 211 -11.84 7.71 4.42
N GLY A 212 -10.84 8.55 4.18
CA GLY A 212 -9.88 8.37 3.09
C GLY A 212 -9.10 7.07 3.20
N LYS A 213 -8.63 6.72 4.41
CA LYS A 213 -8.00 5.42 4.70
C LYS A 213 -8.91 4.24 4.37
N GLU A 214 -10.22 4.35 4.59
CA GLU A 214 -11.21 3.32 4.25
C GLU A 214 -11.39 3.17 2.74
N LEU A 215 -11.26 4.25 1.96
CA LEU A 215 -11.35 4.24 0.50
C LEU A 215 -10.08 3.73 -0.19
N ILE A 216 -8.90 3.95 0.39
CA ILE A 216 -7.63 3.51 -0.23
C ILE A 216 -7.12 2.16 0.29
N ALA A 217 -7.83 1.54 1.24
CA ALA A 217 -7.41 0.27 1.82
C ALA A 217 -7.40 -0.85 0.76
N THR A 218 -6.22 -1.44 0.56
CA THR A 218 -5.99 -2.57 -0.35
C THR A 218 -5.65 -3.88 0.39
N ASP A 219 -5.58 -3.85 1.71
CA ASP A 219 -5.35 -5.01 2.60
C ASP A 219 -6.66 -5.48 3.27
N GLY A 220 -6.57 -6.55 4.06
CA GLY A 220 -7.69 -7.04 4.89
C GLY A 220 -8.94 -7.45 4.09
N ILE A 221 -10.12 -7.06 4.58
CA ILE A 221 -11.41 -7.42 3.97
C ILE A 221 -11.63 -6.70 2.62
N GLN A 222 -11.13 -5.47 2.47
CA GLN A 222 -11.18 -4.73 1.21
C GLN A 222 -10.31 -5.41 0.14
N GLY A 223 -9.07 -5.77 0.49
CA GLY A 223 -8.19 -6.54 -0.39
C GLY A 223 -8.82 -7.87 -0.84
N LEU A 224 -9.49 -8.58 0.07
CA LEU A 224 -10.23 -9.80 -0.27
C LEU A 224 -11.37 -9.54 -1.26
N LYS A 225 -12.15 -8.46 -1.09
CA LYS A 225 -13.21 -8.07 -2.04
C LYS A 225 -12.64 -7.71 -3.41
N PHE A 226 -11.51 -7.02 -3.47
CA PHE A 226 -10.79 -6.73 -4.72
C PHE A 226 -10.33 -8.01 -5.42
N LEU A 227 -9.77 -8.96 -4.68
CA LEU A 227 -9.39 -10.25 -5.23
C LEU A 227 -10.62 -11.01 -5.75
N MET A 228 -11.72 -10.99 -5.01
CA MET A 228 -12.98 -11.60 -5.44
C MET A 228 -13.52 -10.98 -6.73
N LEU A 229 -13.35 -9.67 -6.97
CA LEU A 229 -13.78 -9.03 -8.22
C LEU A 229 -13.08 -9.60 -9.45
N THR A 230 -11.82 -10.01 -9.31
CA THR A 230 -11.04 -10.57 -10.42
C THR A 230 -11.48 -12.00 -10.78
N VAL A 231 -12.08 -12.72 -9.83
CA VAL A 231 -12.29 -14.17 -9.93
C VAL A 231 -13.76 -14.55 -10.01
N LEU A 232 -14.61 -13.89 -9.21
CA LEU A 232 -16.03 -14.20 -9.12
C LEU A 232 -16.83 -13.47 -10.22
N PRO A 233 -17.90 -14.09 -10.74
CA PRO A 233 -18.77 -13.43 -11.70
C PRO A 233 -19.44 -12.18 -11.13
N LYS A 234 -19.64 -11.15 -11.97
CA LYS A 234 -20.36 -9.91 -11.62
C LYS A 234 -21.73 -10.16 -10.96
N SER A 235 -22.44 -11.20 -11.40
CA SER A 235 -23.72 -11.62 -10.83
C SER A 235 -23.65 -11.91 -9.33
N PHE A 236 -22.53 -12.42 -8.83
CA PHE A 236 -22.32 -12.68 -7.39
C PHE A 236 -22.40 -11.39 -6.58
N PHE A 237 -21.67 -10.35 -7.00
CA PHE A 237 -21.68 -9.04 -6.37
C PHE A 237 -23.04 -8.36 -6.45
N ARG A 238 -23.72 -8.50 -7.61
CA ARG A 238 -25.05 -7.94 -7.83
C ARG A 238 -26.12 -8.58 -6.92
N ILE A 239 -26.13 -9.91 -6.81
CA ILE A 239 -27.14 -10.65 -6.04
C ILE A 239 -26.96 -10.41 -4.53
N LEU A 240 -25.73 -10.47 -4.04
CA LEU A 240 -25.43 -10.28 -2.62
C LEU A 240 -25.28 -8.81 -2.21
N LYS A 241 -25.35 -7.87 -3.18
CA LYS A 241 -25.16 -6.43 -2.99
C LYS A 241 -23.87 -6.10 -2.22
N ILE A 242 -22.79 -6.80 -2.56
CA ILE A 242 -21.48 -6.61 -1.91
C ILE A 242 -20.86 -5.32 -2.43
N ARG A 243 -20.77 -4.31 -1.57
CA ARG A 243 -20.03 -3.06 -1.82
C ARG A 243 -18.54 -3.26 -1.64
N ILE A 244 -17.75 -2.59 -2.47
CA ILE A 244 -16.28 -2.66 -2.38
C ILE A 244 -15.81 -1.86 -1.18
N PHE A 245 -16.25 -0.61 -1.08
CA PHE A 245 -15.94 0.25 0.05
C PHE A 245 -17.07 0.29 1.08
N PRO A 246 -16.74 0.65 2.35
CA PRO A 246 -17.76 0.86 3.37
C PRO A 246 -18.76 1.93 2.96
N LYS A 247 -20.04 1.68 3.23
CA LYS A 247 -21.14 2.61 2.88
C LYS A 247 -20.94 3.97 3.53
N GLU A 248 -20.49 3.99 4.77
CA GLU A 248 -20.29 5.20 5.57
C GLU A 248 -19.21 6.11 4.96
N ALA A 249 -18.14 5.52 4.42
CA ALA A 249 -17.11 6.26 3.69
C ALA A 249 -17.69 6.86 2.41
N THR A 250 -18.38 6.04 1.61
CA THR A 250 -18.99 6.48 0.35
C THR A 250 -20.01 7.60 0.56
N ASP A 251 -20.91 7.45 1.53
CA ASP A 251 -21.97 8.43 1.81
C ASP A 251 -21.38 9.77 2.28
N PHE A 252 -20.29 9.76 3.06
CA PHE A 252 -19.58 10.97 3.46
C PHE A 252 -19.09 11.77 2.25
N TYR A 253 -18.41 11.13 1.30
CA TYR A 253 -17.88 11.83 0.12
C TYR A 253 -18.99 12.28 -0.84
N VAL A 254 -20.08 11.51 -0.97
CA VAL A 254 -21.28 11.94 -1.71
C VAL A 254 -21.86 13.22 -1.09
N ASP A 255 -22.03 13.24 0.23
CA ASP A 255 -22.58 14.39 0.94
C ASP A 255 -21.70 15.64 0.80
N VAL A 256 -20.37 15.49 0.97
CA VAL A 256 -19.41 16.59 0.79
C VAL A 256 -19.52 17.16 -0.63
N ILE A 257 -19.48 16.31 -1.66
CA ILE A 257 -19.48 16.76 -3.06
C ILE A 257 -20.81 17.42 -3.42
N SER A 258 -21.94 16.82 -3.06
CA SER A 258 -23.26 17.41 -3.33
C SER A 258 -23.40 18.79 -2.67
N LYS A 259 -22.94 18.95 -1.43
CA LYS A 259 -22.92 20.25 -0.75
C LYS A 259 -22.00 21.25 -1.43
N THR A 260 -20.79 20.82 -1.81
CA THR A 260 -19.81 21.69 -2.46
C THR A 260 -20.30 22.15 -3.84
N ILE A 261 -20.88 21.28 -4.66
CA ILE A 261 -21.46 21.65 -5.96
C ILE A 261 -22.57 22.68 -5.75
N LYS A 262 -23.52 22.41 -4.85
CA LYS A 262 -24.64 23.30 -4.55
C LYS A 262 -24.17 24.69 -4.10
N GLN A 263 -23.22 24.75 -3.15
CA GLN A 263 -22.67 26.02 -2.68
C GLN A 263 -22.01 26.83 -3.80
N ARG A 264 -21.27 26.16 -4.69
CA ARG A 264 -20.58 26.84 -5.81
C ARG A 264 -21.54 27.39 -6.84
N GLU A 265 -22.59 26.64 -7.15
CA GLU A 265 -23.63 27.08 -8.09
C GLU A 265 -24.43 28.25 -7.51
N GLU A 266 -24.76 28.23 -6.20
CA GLU A 266 -25.48 29.32 -5.52
C GLU A 266 -24.64 30.60 -5.40
N HIS A 267 -23.33 30.48 -5.15
CA HIS A 267 -22.45 31.63 -4.85
C HIS A 267 -21.50 31.99 -6.01
N ASN A 268 -21.62 31.36 -7.18
CA ASN A 268 -20.75 31.55 -8.35
C ASN A 268 -19.24 31.39 -8.03
N ILE A 269 -18.89 30.44 -7.17
CA ILE A 269 -17.50 30.22 -6.75
C ILE A 269 -16.73 29.51 -7.87
N VAL A 270 -15.66 30.14 -8.36
CA VAL A 270 -14.72 29.56 -9.33
C VAL A 270 -13.44 29.20 -8.60
N ARG A 271 -13.14 27.90 -8.56
CA ARG A 271 -11.89 27.36 -8.02
C ARG A 271 -11.30 26.39 -9.05
N PRO A 272 -10.02 26.52 -9.45
CA PRO A 272 -9.44 25.69 -10.50
C PRO A 272 -9.07 24.28 -9.98
N ASP A 273 -10.10 23.49 -9.64
CA ASP A 273 -10.00 22.14 -9.10
C ASP A 273 -10.88 21.15 -9.88
N PHE A 274 -10.86 19.87 -9.51
CA PHE A 274 -11.60 18.86 -10.25
C PHE A 274 -13.11 19.04 -10.18
N ILE A 275 -13.68 19.51 -9.07
CA ILE A 275 -15.13 19.76 -9.02
C ILE A 275 -15.51 20.79 -10.06
N HIS A 276 -14.73 21.88 -10.20
CA HIS A 276 -15.04 22.89 -11.20
C HIS A 276 -14.92 22.33 -12.62
N LEU A 277 -13.90 21.52 -12.91
CA LEU A 277 -13.74 20.87 -14.21
C LEU A 277 -14.88 19.87 -14.49
N LEU A 278 -15.34 19.14 -13.49
CA LEU A 278 -16.46 18.19 -13.60
C LEU A 278 -17.80 18.91 -13.80
N VAL A 279 -18.00 20.05 -13.15
CA VAL A 279 -19.19 20.91 -13.35
C VAL A 279 -19.17 21.54 -14.75
N GLN A 280 -18.00 22.00 -15.24
CA GLN A 280 -17.86 22.42 -16.64
C GLN A 280 -18.15 21.26 -17.60
N GLY A 281 -17.69 20.04 -17.28
CA GLY A 281 -17.98 18.83 -18.03
C GLY A 281 -19.48 18.55 -18.11
N ARG A 282 -20.20 18.66 -16.99
CA ARG A 282 -21.67 18.54 -16.93
C ARG A 282 -22.39 19.54 -17.85
N LYS A 283 -21.86 20.76 -17.96
CA LYS A 283 -22.42 21.84 -18.80
C LYS A 283 -21.97 21.77 -20.27
N ASN A 284 -21.16 20.78 -20.66
CA ASN A 284 -20.47 20.72 -21.95
C ASN A 284 -19.60 21.97 -22.24
N GLU A 285 -19.14 22.64 -21.18
CA GLU A 285 -18.27 23.82 -21.25
C GLU A 285 -16.79 23.42 -21.14
N LEU A 286 -16.49 22.19 -20.71
CA LEU A 286 -15.14 21.67 -20.63
C LEU A 286 -14.60 21.38 -22.04
N LYS A 287 -14.02 22.42 -22.65
CA LYS A 287 -13.47 22.34 -24.00
C LYS A 287 -12.06 21.77 -23.99
N MET A 288 -11.75 21.04 -25.05
CA MET A 288 -10.38 20.68 -25.40
C MET A 288 -9.65 21.96 -25.83
N GLU A 289 -8.62 22.34 -25.10
CA GLU A 289 -7.71 23.40 -25.52
C GLU A 289 -6.64 22.81 -26.44
N GLN A 290 -6.14 23.58 -27.41
CA GLN A 290 -5.02 23.14 -28.26
C GLN A 290 -3.83 22.79 -27.35
N ALA A 291 -3.18 21.65 -27.64
CA ALA A 291 -1.96 21.27 -26.94
C ALA A 291 -0.94 22.41 -27.10
N ASP A 292 -0.46 22.94 -25.99
CA ASP A 292 0.55 23.99 -25.97
C ASP A 292 1.86 23.41 -26.54
N ASP A 293 2.15 23.71 -27.81
CA ASP A 293 3.26 23.12 -28.59
C ASP A 293 4.64 23.34 -27.96
N GLN A 294 4.75 24.25 -26.97
CA GLN A 294 5.99 24.57 -26.26
C GLN A 294 6.34 23.57 -25.13
N LEU A 295 5.38 22.81 -24.60
CA LEU A 295 5.58 21.84 -23.50
C LEU A 295 5.24 20.42 -23.98
N LYS A 296 5.98 19.91 -24.98
CA LYS A 296 5.67 18.63 -25.64
C LYS A 296 5.78 17.37 -24.76
N SER A 297 6.33 17.45 -23.54
CA SER A 297 6.23 16.38 -22.55
C SER A 297 6.47 16.89 -21.12
N ALA A 298 5.59 16.58 -20.16
CA ALA A 298 5.76 16.87 -18.73
C ALA A 298 6.79 15.95 -18.02
N GLY A 299 7.77 15.47 -18.78
CA GLY A 299 8.75 14.46 -18.38
C GLY A 299 8.69 13.16 -19.18
N PHE A 300 9.78 12.38 -19.13
CA PHE A 300 9.97 11.11 -19.84
C PHE A 300 8.86 10.08 -19.53
N SER A 301 8.36 10.12 -18.29
CA SER A 301 7.32 9.19 -17.81
C SER A 301 5.89 9.59 -18.20
N THR A 302 5.68 10.74 -18.83
CA THR A 302 4.33 11.18 -19.21
C THR A 302 3.81 10.33 -20.37
N VAL A 303 2.62 9.72 -20.22
CA VAL A 303 2.01 8.96 -21.32
C VAL A 303 1.34 9.88 -22.34
N GLU A 304 1.32 9.45 -23.60
CA GLU A 304 0.55 10.12 -24.64
C GLU A 304 -0.95 10.05 -24.31
N GLU A 305 -1.60 11.20 -24.31
CA GLU A 305 -3.04 11.30 -24.14
C GLU A 305 -3.71 10.95 -25.46
N HIS A 306 -4.33 9.77 -25.54
CA HIS A 306 -5.22 9.43 -26.64
C HIS A 306 -6.56 10.15 -26.43
N LEU A 307 -6.57 11.43 -26.80
CA LEU A 307 -7.72 12.32 -26.73
C LEU A 307 -8.70 11.94 -27.85
N GLN A 308 -9.69 11.10 -27.52
CA GLN A 308 -10.86 10.92 -28.37
C GLN A 308 -11.94 11.90 -27.90
N SER A 309 -12.21 12.94 -28.68
CA SER A 309 -13.34 13.84 -28.44
C SER A 309 -14.65 13.09 -28.71
N SER A 310 -15.51 12.94 -27.69
CA SER A 310 -16.90 12.53 -27.91
C SER A 310 -17.75 13.75 -28.21
N THR A 311 -18.52 13.70 -29.30
CA THR A 311 -19.53 14.70 -29.69
C THR A 311 -20.86 14.51 -28.97
N GLU A 312 -20.99 13.51 -28.09
CA GLU A 312 -22.23 13.20 -27.38
C GLU A 312 -22.38 14.02 -26.08
N ASN A 313 -23.53 14.70 -25.95
CA ASN A 313 -23.94 15.47 -24.77
C ASN A 313 -23.99 14.55 -23.53
N SER A 314 -22.95 14.61 -22.69
CA SER A 314 -22.85 13.77 -21.50
C SER A 314 -23.40 14.52 -20.29
N GLN A 315 -24.66 14.28 -19.91
CA GLN A 315 -25.19 14.82 -18.65
C GLN A 315 -24.65 14.00 -17.46
N TYR A 316 -23.62 14.51 -16.78
CA TYR A 316 -23.11 13.91 -15.54
C TYR A 316 -24.03 14.20 -14.36
N SER A 317 -24.56 13.15 -13.71
CA SER A 317 -25.29 13.29 -12.44
C SER A 317 -24.35 13.64 -11.28
N ASP A 318 -24.88 14.03 -10.12
CA ASP A 318 -24.08 14.23 -8.90
C ASP A 318 -23.32 12.96 -8.48
N LEU A 319 -23.93 11.79 -8.73
CA LEU A 319 -23.28 10.50 -8.49
C LEU A 319 -22.13 10.25 -9.46
N ASP A 320 -22.23 10.68 -10.71
CA ASP A 320 -21.12 10.53 -11.68
C ASP A 320 -19.96 11.48 -11.34
N ILE A 321 -20.25 12.73 -10.95
CA ILE A 321 -19.21 13.65 -10.45
C ILE A 321 -18.56 13.09 -9.18
N THR A 322 -19.36 12.56 -8.26
CA THR A 322 -18.85 11.94 -7.04
C THR A 322 -17.96 10.74 -7.35
N ALA A 323 -18.39 9.88 -8.27
CA ALA A 323 -17.61 8.72 -8.68
C ALA A 323 -16.29 9.11 -9.36
N ALA A 324 -16.29 10.18 -10.17
CA ALA A 324 -15.07 10.69 -10.79
C ALA A 324 -14.10 11.24 -9.72
N ALA A 325 -14.58 12.06 -8.78
CA ALA A 325 -13.77 12.58 -7.69
C ALA A 325 -13.22 11.46 -6.77
N ALA A 326 -14.05 10.47 -6.44
CA ALA A 326 -13.62 9.28 -5.70
C ALA A 326 -12.58 8.45 -6.47
N SER A 327 -12.73 8.34 -7.79
CA SER A 327 -11.73 7.67 -8.65
C SER A 327 -10.39 8.40 -8.63
N PHE A 328 -10.39 9.74 -8.63
CA PHE A 328 -9.17 10.54 -8.53
C PHE A 328 -8.53 10.43 -7.15
N PHE A 329 -9.34 10.40 -6.09
CA PHE A 329 -8.85 10.20 -4.74
C PHE A 329 -8.18 8.84 -4.55
N PHE A 330 -8.87 7.76 -4.96
CA PHE A 330 -8.34 6.40 -4.90
C PHE A 330 -7.07 6.23 -5.72
N GLY A 331 -7.07 6.71 -6.97
CA GLY A 331 -5.94 6.55 -7.88
C GLY A 331 -4.73 7.42 -7.54
N GLY A 332 -4.95 8.63 -7.01
CA GLY A 332 -3.91 9.64 -6.84
C GLY A 332 -3.18 9.59 -5.50
N LEU A 333 -3.83 9.18 -4.40
CA LEU A 333 -3.23 9.26 -3.07
C LEU A 333 -2.18 8.17 -2.83
N GLU A 334 -2.59 6.91 -2.92
CA GLU A 334 -1.74 5.76 -2.54
C GLU A 334 -0.55 5.59 -3.51
N THR A 335 -0.78 5.76 -4.81
CA THR A 335 0.26 5.58 -5.84
C THR A 335 1.33 6.67 -5.76
N THR A 336 0.93 7.94 -5.66
CA THR A 336 1.87 9.08 -5.54
C THR A 336 2.68 8.99 -4.25
N THR A 337 2.04 8.65 -3.13
CA THR A 337 2.74 8.43 -1.85
C THR A 337 3.82 7.37 -1.99
N THR A 338 3.49 6.26 -2.65
CA THR A 338 4.42 5.15 -2.89
C THR A 338 5.65 5.61 -3.66
N VAL A 339 5.46 6.36 -4.76
CA VAL A 339 6.58 6.89 -5.57
C VAL A 339 7.45 7.85 -4.76
N ILE A 340 6.85 8.78 -4.02
CA ILE A 340 7.61 9.74 -3.18
C ILE A 340 8.44 8.98 -2.15
N CYS A 341 7.86 8.03 -1.42
CA CYS A 341 8.56 7.28 -0.38
C CYS A 341 9.73 6.48 -0.95
N PHE A 342 9.55 5.80 -2.08
CA PHE A 342 10.63 5.04 -2.71
C PHE A 342 11.70 5.92 -3.34
N ALA A 343 11.35 7.09 -3.89
CA ALA A 343 12.34 8.07 -4.35
C ALA A 343 13.23 8.52 -3.18
N LEU A 344 12.63 8.89 -2.05
CA LEU A 344 13.37 9.30 -0.85
C LEU A 344 14.25 8.16 -0.30
N TYR A 345 13.73 6.94 -0.27
CA TYR A 345 14.50 5.75 0.12
C TYR A 345 15.72 5.54 -0.80
N GLU A 346 15.53 5.56 -2.13
CA GLU A 346 16.65 5.38 -3.06
C GLU A 346 17.68 6.50 -2.95
N MET A 347 17.26 7.76 -2.80
CA MET A 347 18.20 8.88 -2.59
C MET A 347 19.03 8.70 -1.31
N SER A 348 18.41 8.23 -0.23
CA SER A 348 19.10 7.99 1.04
C SER A 348 20.18 6.89 0.95
N GLN A 349 20.03 5.98 -0.02
CA GLN A 349 20.95 4.87 -0.29
C GLN A 349 21.97 5.18 -1.39
N ASN A 350 21.79 6.28 -2.13
CA ASN A 350 22.61 6.66 -3.28
C ASN A 350 23.10 8.12 -3.14
N PRO A 351 24.15 8.36 -2.32
CA PRO A 351 24.61 9.72 -2.01
C PRO A 351 24.95 10.57 -3.24
N ASN A 352 25.53 9.97 -4.28
CA ASN A 352 25.87 10.67 -5.52
C ASN A 352 24.62 11.18 -6.25
N VAL A 353 23.52 10.41 -6.25
CA VAL A 353 22.25 10.81 -6.83
C VAL A 353 21.61 11.91 -5.98
N LYS A 354 21.62 11.76 -4.65
CA LYS A 354 21.15 12.80 -3.71
C LYS A 354 21.86 14.13 -3.96
N GLN A 355 23.19 14.12 -4.03
CA GLN A 355 23.99 15.35 -4.24
C GLN A 355 23.69 16.02 -5.58
N LYS A 356 23.61 15.26 -6.68
CA LYS A 356 23.27 15.81 -8.00
C LYS A 356 21.87 16.44 -8.02
N LEU A 357 20.89 15.76 -7.43
CA LEU A 357 19.53 16.30 -7.35
C LEU A 357 19.46 17.54 -6.45
N GLN A 358 20.14 17.50 -5.31
CA GLN A 358 20.21 18.64 -4.39
C GLN A 358 20.80 19.86 -5.09
N ALA A 359 21.86 19.70 -5.88
CA ALA A 359 22.46 20.79 -6.64
C ALA A 359 21.48 21.42 -7.66
N GLU A 360 20.67 20.61 -8.37
CA GLU A 360 19.63 21.12 -9.27
C GLU A 360 18.54 21.89 -8.49
N ILE A 361 18.13 21.38 -7.33
CA ILE A 361 17.11 22.00 -6.47
C ILE A 361 17.63 23.32 -5.89
N ASP A 362 18.86 23.36 -5.40
CA ASP A 362 19.48 24.55 -4.83
C ASP A 362 19.64 25.65 -5.90
N GLN A 363 20.04 25.27 -7.12
CA GLN A 363 20.12 26.19 -8.26
C GLN A 363 18.75 26.82 -8.58
N VAL A 364 17.68 26.00 -8.63
CA VAL A 364 16.32 26.50 -8.87
C VAL A 364 15.86 27.40 -7.73
N LYS A 365 16.14 27.02 -6.48
CA LYS A 365 15.79 27.82 -5.29
C LYS A 365 16.49 29.18 -5.29
N GLU A 366 17.76 29.24 -5.67
CA GLU A 366 18.51 30.49 -5.82
C GLU A 366 17.89 31.37 -6.91
N GLN A 367 17.61 30.80 -8.09
CA GLN A 367 16.95 31.52 -9.20
C GLN A 367 15.61 32.14 -8.75
N LEU A 368 14.75 31.37 -8.09
CA LEU A 368 13.45 31.84 -7.61
C LEU A 368 13.57 32.92 -6.52
N SER A 369 14.61 32.84 -5.69
CA SER A 369 14.90 33.86 -4.66
C SER A 369 15.32 35.20 -5.27
N THR A 370 16.07 35.18 -6.38
CA THR A 370 16.49 36.42 -7.06
C THR A 370 15.33 37.18 -7.71
N THR A 371 14.25 36.48 -8.08
CA THR A 371 13.08 37.06 -8.74
C THR A 371 11.85 37.20 -7.83
N ASP A 372 12.01 36.93 -6.52
CA ASP A 372 10.92 36.87 -5.51
C ASP A 372 9.70 36.09 -6.04
N SER A 373 9.97 34.98 -6.73
CA SER A 373 8.97 34.20 -7.44
C SER A 373 8.73 32.86 -6.76
N LYS A 374 7.47 32.42 -6.73
CA LYS A 374 7.14 31.06 -6.31
C LYS A 374 7.49 30.06 -7.41
N LEU A 375 7.69 28.80 -7.01
CA LEU A 375 7.85 27.70 -7.94
C LEU A 375 6.63 27.66 -8.88
N SER A 376 6.90 27.77 -10.19
CA SER A 376 5.88 27.67 -11.25
C SER A 376 5.87 26.27 -11.87
N TYR A 377 4.81 25.97 -12.61
CA TYR A 377 4.67 24.67 -13.28
C TYR A 377 5.79 24.46 -14.30
N GLU A 378 6.12 25.50 -15.06
CA GLU A 378 7.15 25.50 -16.10
C GLU A 378 8.53 25.26 -15.50
N VAL A 379 8.86 25.95 -14.40
CA VAL A 379 10.12 25.75 -13.68
C VAL A 379 10.24 24.30 -13.22
N LEU A 380 9.20 23.75 -12.59
CA LEU A 380 9.20 22.36 -12.12
C LEU A 380 9.36 21.35 -13.28
N GLN A 381 8.69 21.59 -14.42
CA GLN A 381 8.80 20.70 -15.58
C GLN A 381 10.18 20.74 -16.24
N ASN A 382 10.92 21.83 -16.09
CA ASN A 382 12.27 21.99 -16.65
C ASN A 382 13.38 21.40 -15.76
N MET A 383 13.07 20.87 -14.58
CA MET A 383 14.02 20.17 -13.70
C MET A 383 14.29 18.77 -14.26
N LYS A 384 15.37 18.64 -15.04
CA LYS A 384 15.69 17.43 -15.82
C LYS A 384 16.14 16.29 -14.92
N TYR A 385 17.01 16.55 -13.95
CA TYR A 385 17.53 15.50 -13.10
C TYR A 385 16.46 14.98 -12.14
N LEU A 386 15.59 15.87 -11.64
CA LEU A 386 14.38 15.48 -10.90
C LEU A 386 13.48 14.55 -11.74
N ASP A 387 13.28 14.84 -13.03
CA ASP A 387 12.51 13.97 -13.93
C ASP A 387 13.17 12.58 -14.12
N MET A 388 14.50 12.55 -14.23
CA MET A 388 15.27 11.31 -14.33
C MET A 388 15.14 10.47 -13.05
N VAL A 389 15.22 11.09 -11.87
CA VAL A 389 15.06 10.43 -10.57
C VAL A 389 13.66 9.85 -10.42
N VAL A 390 12.62 10.61 -10.77
CA VAL A 390 11.23 10.14 -10.72
C VAL A 390 11.00 8.99 -11.71
N SER A 391 11.56 9.07 -12.92
CA SER A 391 11.42 8.04 -13.95
C SER A 391 12.12 6.73 -13.55
N GLU A 392 13.32 6.81 -12.98
CA GLU A 392 14.03 5.62 -12.46
C GLU A 392 13.34 5.04 -11.22
N THR A 393 12.73 5.88 -10.38
CA THR A 393 11.90 5.41 -9.26
C THR A 393 10.71 4.62 -9.77
N LEU A 394 9.98 5.16 -10.75
CA LEU A 394 8.82 4.49 -11.36
C LEU A 394 9.21 3.18 -12.07
N ARG A 395 10.39 3.10 -12.69
CA ARG A 395 10.93 1.86 -13.25
C ARG A 395 11.17 0.82 -12.16
N ARG A 396 11.91 1.18 -11.11
CA ARG A 396 12.34 0.22 -10.09
C ARG A 396 11.20 -0.20 -9.14
N TRP A 397 10.28 0.73 -8.87
CA TRP A 397 9.21 0.65 -7.88
C TRP A 397 7.85 0.99 -8.48
N ALA A 398 7.43 0.25 -9.52
CA ALA A 398 6.11 0.41 -10.13
C ALA A 398 4.97 0.25 -9.10
N PRO A 399 4.24 1.31 -8.71
CA PRO A 399 3.24 1.23 -7.63
C PRO A 399 2.16 0.17 -7.88
N LEU A 400 1.80 0.01 -9.16
CA LEU A 400 0.98 -1.09 -9.67
C LEU A 400 1.84 -1.97 -10.59
N GLY A 401 2.45 -3.00 -10.02
CA GLY A 401 3.36 -3.88 -10.75
C GLY A 401 2.68 -4.84 -11.75
N LEU A 402 1.35 -4.94 -11.72
CA LEU A 402 0.52 -5.71 -12.66
C LEU A 402 -0.60 -4.82 -13.23
N THR A 403 -0.91 -4.99 -14.50
CA THR A 403 -2.17 -4.52 -15.09
C THR A 403 -2.81 -5.63 -15.91
N ASN A 404 -4.09 -5.47 -16.27
CA ASN A 404 -4.82 -6.50 -17.00
C ASN A 404 -5.63 -5.94 -18.18
N ARG A 405 -6.09 -6.82 -19.06
CA ARG A 405 -7.12 -6.60 -20.05
C ARG A 405 -8.08 -7.79 -20.09
N ALA A 406 -9.33 -7.53 -20.42
CA ALA A 406 -10.32 -8.54 -20.75
C ALA A 406 -10.49 -8.59 -22.28
N CYS A 407 -10.45 -9.80 -22.83
CA CYS A 407 -10.75 -10.00 -24.25
C CYS A 407 -12.25 -9.75 -24.51
N THR A 408 -12.57 -8.81 -25.38
CA THR A 408 -13.95 -8.45 -25.77
C THR A 408 -14.35 -9.05 -27.11
N LYS A 409 -13.37 -9.42 -27.95
CA LYS A 409 -13.55 -10.07 -29.25
C LYS A 409 -12.44 -11.11 -29.45
N PRO A 410 -12.74 -12.33 -29.95
CA PRO A 410 -11.73 -13.37 -30.13
C PRO A 410 -10.49 -12.85 -30.87
N TYR A 411 -9.32 -13.21 -30.38
CA TYR A 411 -8.05 -12.68 -30.88
C TYR A 411 -6.97 -13.74 -30.82
N THR A 412 -6.18 -13.87 -31.89
CA THR A 412 -5.12 -14.90 -31.96
C THR A 412 -3.75 -14.27 -31.73
N ILE A 413 -3.03 -14.81 -30.75
CA ILE A 413 -1.61 -14.51 -30.49
C ILE A 413 -0.73 -15.67 -30.93
N GLU A 414 0.53 -15.37 -31.24
CA GLU A 414 1.53 -16.32 -31.71
C GLU A 414 2.82 -16.19 -30.90
N ASP A 415 3.35 -17.32 -30.44
CA ASP A 415 4.61 -17.42 -29.70
C ASP A 415 5.82 -17.57 -30.66
N ASN A 416 7.04 -17.41 -30.14
CA ASN A 416 8.28 -17.49 -30.92
C ASN A 416 8.49 -18.85 -31.63
N ASN A 417 7.93 -19.93 -31.07
CA ASN A 417 7.99 -21.28 -31.64
C ASN A 417 6.86 -21.57 -32.67
N GLY A 418 6.05 -20.57 -33.02
CA GLY A 418 4.92 -20.70 -33.95
C GLY A 418 3.62 -21.22 -33.31
N THR A 419 3.59 -21.49 -31.99
CA THR A 419 2.36 -21.87 -31.29
C THR A 419 1.35 -20.73 -31.34
N LYS A 420 0.17 -20.99 -31.93
CA LYS A 420 -0.92 -20.03 -32.07
C LYS A 420 -2.04 -20.35 -31.09
N VAL A 421 -2.52 -19.34 -30.39
CA VAL A 421 -3.63 -19.48 -29.44
C VAL A 421 -4.64 -18.37 -29.63
N THR A 422 -5.90 -18.78 -29.74
CA THR A 422 -7.04 -17.86 -29.77
C THR A 422 -7.53 -17.59 -28.35
N ILE A 423 -7.32 -16.37 -27.90
CA ILE A 423 -7.86 -15.79 -26.67
C ILE A 423 -9.36 -15.57 -26.86
N GLN A 424 -10.16 -16.16 -25.99
CA GLN A 424 -11.62 -16.12 -26.08
C GLN A 424 -12.20 -14.91 -25.33
N VAL A 425 -13.43 -14.52 -25.68
CA VAL A 425 -14.13 -13.44 -24.97
C VAL A 425 -14.23 -13.76 -23.48
N GLY A 426 -13.82 -12.81 -22.64
CA GLY A 426 -13.79 -12.93 -21.19
C GLY A 426 -12.50 -13.51 -20.59
N ASP A 427 -11.59 -14.03 -21.44
CA ASP A 427 -10.26 -14.44 -21.01
C ASP A 427 -9.47 -13.23 -20.47
N LEU A 428 -8.67 -13.49 -19.44
CA LEU A 428 -7.82 -12.51 -18.76
C LEU A 428 -6.46 -12.45 -19.42
N ILE A 429 -6.04 -11.25 -19.82
CA ILE A 429 -4.65 -10.93 -20.15
C ILE A 429 -4.05 -10.15 -18.99
N GLN A 430 -2.86 -10.55 -18.55
CA GLN A 430 -2.09 -9.89 -17.52
C GLN A 430 -0.76 -9.40 -18.10
N ILE A 431 -0.37 -8.17 -17.72
CA ILE A 431 0.84 -7.51 -18.15
C ILE A 431 1.71 -7.26 -16.89
N PRO A 432 2.87 -7.93 -16.76
CA PRO A 432 3.74 -7.82 -15.60
C PRO A 432 4.69 -6.64 -15.72
N ILE A 433 4.18 -5.43 -15.48
CA ILE A 433 4.92 -4.17 -15.57
C ILE A 433 6.22 -4.24 -14.77
N GLN A 434 6.16 -4.69 -13.51
CA GLN A 434 7.33 -4.73 -12.63
C GLN A 434 8.40 -5.71 -13.11
N SER A 435 8.01 -6.87 -13.66
CA SER A 435 8.96 -7.84 -14.20
C SER A 435 9.61 -7.31 -15.48
N ILE A 436 8.85 -6.70 -16.39
CA ILE A 436 9.38 -6.06 -17.60
C ILE A 436 10.36 -4.94 -17.23
N HIS A 437 10.03 -4.12 -16.24
CA HIS A 437 10.91 -3.03 -15.78
C HIS A 437 12.19 -3.51 -15.11
N ARG A 438 12.22 -4.75 -14.63
CA ARG A 438 13.36 -5.38 -13.96
C ARG A 438 14.09 -6.39 -14.84
N ASP A 439 13.74 -6.48 -16.11
CA ASP A 439 14.39 -7.39 -17.05
C ASP A 439 15.71 -6.80 -17.54
N TYR A 440 16.80 -7.55 -17.36
CA TYR A 440 18.14 -7.18 -17.80
C TYR A 440 18.26 -7.02 -19.32
N ARG A 441 17.36 -7.65 -20.09
CA ARG A 441 17.29 -7.52 -21.56
C ARG A 441 16.87 -6.11 -22.00
N PHE A 442 16.10 -5.41 -21.17
CA PHE A 442 15.64 -4.04 -21.45
C PHE A 442 16.38 -2.99 -20.61
N TYR A 443 16.86 -3.36 -19.42
CA TYR A 443 17.55 -2.47 -18.48
C TYR A 443 18.79 -3.15 -17.92
N PRO A 444 20.01 -2.88 -18.43
CA PRO A 444 21.25 -3.44 -17.90
C PRO A 444 21.40 -3.14 -16.40
N ASP A 445 21.80 -4.10 -15.55
CA ASP A 445 21.79 -3.94 -14.08
C ASP A 445 20.45 -3.43 -13.52
N PRO A 446 19.34 -4.16 -13.74
CA PRO A 446 17.99 -3.65 -13.52
C PRO A 446 17.65 -3.31 -12.06
N TYR A 447 18.44 -3.83 -11.11
CA TYR A 447 18.26 -3.55 -9.68
C TYR A 447 19.09 -2.39 -9.16
N LYS A 448 20.03 -1.83 -9.96
CA LYS A 448 20.76 -0.61 -9.61
C LYS A 448 19.85 0.60 -9.86
N PHE A 449 19.78 1.52 -8.90
CA PHE A 449 19.14 2.83 -9.10
C PHE A 449 20.05 3.73 -9.91
N ASP A 450 19.71 3.94 -11.18
CA ASP A 450 20.52 4.73 -12.09
C ASP A 450 19.66 5.73 -12.90
N PRO A 451 19.48 6.97 -12.40
CA PRO A 451 18.74 8.00 -13.11
C PRO A 451 19.32 8.32 -14.50
N GLU A 452 20.62 8.10 -14.72
CA GLU A 452 21.30 8.42 -15.98
C GLU A 452 20.78 7.60 -17.16
N ARG A 453 20.03 6.51 -16.92
CA ARG A 453 19.28 5.80 -17.96
C ARG A 453 18.35 6.72 -18.74
N PHE A 454 17.73 7.65 -18.04
CA PHE A 454 16.73 8.57 -18.58
C PHE A 454 17.33 9.92 -18.99
N SER A 455 18.66 10.02 -19.06
CA SER A 455 19.34 11.20 -19.61
C SER A 455 19.04 11.37 -21.11
N GLU A 456 19.27 12.58 -21.62
CA GLU A 456 19.06 12.88 -23.03
C GLU A 456 19.98 12.06 -23.95
N GLU A 457 21.16 11.69 -23.45
CA GLU A 457 22.15 10.85 -24.13
C GLU A 457 21.71 9.37 -24.17
N ASN A 458 21.09 8.87 -23.09
CA ASN A 458 20.71 7.45 -22.97
C ASN A 458 19.26 7.16 -23.35
N LYS A 459 18.39 8.17 -23.53
CA LYS A 459 16.98 7.97 -23.86
C LYS A 459 16.72 7.15 -25.13
N ALA A 460 17.66 7.18 -26.08
CA ALA A 460 17.59 6.41 -27.32
C ALA A 460 17.87 4.91 -27.10
N ASN A 461 18.59 4.57 -26.02
CA ASN A 461 18.96 3.20 -25.64
C ASN A 461 17.85 2.51 -24.82
N ILE A 462 16.89 3.26 -24.28
CA ILE A 462 15.74 2.68 -23.56
C ILE A 462 14.77 2.06 -24.55
N ASN A 463 14.42 0.78 -24.33
CA ASN A 463 13.26 0.19 -24.98
C ASN A 463 11.98 0.86 -24.47
N ARG A 464 11.45 1.80 -25.26
CA ARG A 464 10.24 2.57 -24.91
C ARG A 464 9.01 1.70 -24.70
N ASN A 465 8.92 0.56 -25.37
CA ASN A 465 7.78 -0.34 -25.21
C ASN A 465 7.87 -1.13 -23.89
N ALA A 466 9.07 -1.29 -23.32
CA ALA A 466 9.29 -1.89 -22.01
C ALA A 466 9.06 -0.90 -20.85
N PHE A 467 9.10 0.42 -21.09
CA PHE A 467 8.85 1.43 -20.06
C PHE A 467 7.36 1.77 -19.95
N LEU A 468 6.69 1.13 -19.00
CA LEU A 468 5.23 1.13 -18.81
C LEU A 468 4.75 1.63 -17.43
N PRO A 469 5.32 2.69 -16.82
CA PRO A 469 5.00 3.09 -15.44
C PRO A 469 3.54 3.52 -15.24
N PHE A 470 2.88 3.95 -16.31
CA PHE A 470 1.48 4.38 -16.33
C PHE A 470 0.62 3.53 -17.28
N GLY A 471 1.10 2.33 -17.65
CA GLY A 471 0.47 1.49 -18.66
C GLY A 471 0.65 2.03 -20.09
N SER A 472 -0.13 1.47 -21.03
CA SER A 472 -0.03 1.78 -22.47
C SER A 472 -1.41 1.83 -23.13
N GLY A 473 -1.50 2.61 -24.22
CA GLY A 473 -2.66 2.76 -25.08
C GLY A 473 -3.82 3.58 -24.50
N PRO A 474 -5.00 3.57 -25.14
CA PRO A 474 -6.13 4.44 -24.77
C PRO A 474 -6.63 4.30 -23.33
N ARG A 475 -6.25 3.21 -22.65
CA ARG A 475 -6.59 2.91 -21.26
C ARG A 475 -5.41 3.02 -20.30
N ASN A 476 -4.37 3.77 -20.68
CA ASN A 476 -3.28 4.21 -19.80
C ASN A 476 -3.79 5.11 -18.66
N CYS A 477 -2.92 5.45 -17.70
CA CYS A 477 -3.29 6.34 -16.59
C CYS A 477 -3.73 7.72 -17.10
N ILE A 478 -4.98 8.11 -16.79
CA ILE A 478 -5.50 9.45 -17.13
C ILE A 478 -4.80 10.56 -16.32
N GLY A 479 -4.35 10.24 -15.11
CA GLY A 479 -3.77 11.19 -14.17
C GLY A 479 -2.24 11.24 -14.17
N SER A 480 -1.57 10.74 -15.22
CA SER A 480 -0.11 10.65 -15.26
C SER A 480 0.58 12.01 -15.05
N ARG A 481 0.12 13.06 -15.73
CA ARG A 481 0.63 14.43 -15.57
C ARG A 481 0.44 14.96 -14.16
N LEU A 482 -0.75 14.76 -13.58
CA LEU A 482 -1.04 15.16 -12.21
C LEU A 482 -0.13 14.42 -11.21
N ALA A 483 0.02 13.11 -11.35
CA ALA A 483 0.86 12.29 -10.46
C ALA A 483 2.33 12.70 -10.52
N LEU A 484 2.86 12.94 -11.72
CA LEU A 484 4.24 13.43 -11.91
C LEU A 484 4.41 14.83 -11.31
N MET A 485 3.46 15.73 -11.55
CA MET A 485 3.47 17.08 -10.98
C MET A 485 3.44 17.06 -9.45
N GLN A 486 2.56 16.24 -8.84
CA GLN A 486 2.48 16.06 -7.39
C GLN A 486 3.78 15.50 -6.82
N THR A 487 4.30 14.42 -7.41
CA THR A 487 5.54 13.77 -6.98
C THR A 487 6.71 14.75 -7.01
N LYS A 488 6.93 15.41 -8.16
CA LYS A 488 8.02 16.37 -8.34
C LYS A 488 7.90 17.55 -7.36
N CYS A 489 6.70 18.10 -7.17
CA CYS A 489 6.45 19.19 -6.25
C CYS A 489 6.81 18.82 -4.81
N PHE A 490 6.34 17.67 -4.33
CA PHE A 490 6.65 17.19 -2.98
C PHE A 490 8.15 16.92 -2.80
N LEU A 491 8.81 16.30 -3.78
CA LEU A 491 10.26 16.05 -3.71
C LEU A 491 11.05 17.36 -3.68
N TYR A 492 10.72 18.32 -4.56
CA TYR A 492 11.35 19.63 -4.59
C TYR A 492 11.26 20.32 -3.23
N TYR A 493 10.05 20.52 -2.70
CA TYR A 493 9.87 21.27 -1.45
C TYR A 493 10.43 20.52 -0.24
N THR A 494 10.45 19.19 -0.24
CA THR A 494 11.09 18.40 0.83
C THR A 494 12.59 18.65 0.84
N LEU A 495 13.27 18.48 -0.30
CA LEU A 495 14.73 18.62 -0.41
C LEU A 495 15.20 20.08 -0.36
N ALA A 496 14.34 21.03 -0.72
CA ALA A 496 14.63 22.46 -0.58
C ALA A 496 14.65 22.92 0.90
N ASN A 497 14.01 22.17 1.81
CA ASN A 497 13.83 22.55 3.22
C ASN A 497 14.55 21.61 4.21
N PHE A 498 14.84 20.37 3.82
CA PHE A 498 15.37 19.34 4.72
C PHE A 498 16.53 18.58 4.10
N GLU A 499 17.51 18.26 4.94
CA GLU A 499 18.46 17.20 4.66
C GLU A 499 17.93 15.87 5.22
N LEU A 500 17.92 14.84 4.37
CA LEU A 500 17.39 13.52 4.73
C LEU A 500 18.51 12.55 5.11
N GLU A 501 18.30 11.83 6.21
CA GLU A 501 19.17 10.75 6.67
C GLU A 501 18.33 9.52 7.05
N LEU A 502 18.92 8.32 6.91
CA LEU A 502 18.29 7.10 7.37
C LEU A 502 18.38 6.99 8.89
N CYS A 503 17.24 6.80 9.55
CA CYS A 503 17.24 6.47 10.97
C CYS A 503 17.55 4.98 11.19
N PRO A 504 18.07 4.59 12.37
CA PRO A 504 18.33 3.18 12.72
C PRO A 504 17.10 2.27 12.66
N LYS A 505 15.89 2.86 12.65
CA LYS A 505 14.62 2.14 12.53
C LYS A 505 14.27 1.81 11.09
N THR A 506 14.99 2.27 10.07
CA THR A 506 14.67 1.96 8.66
C THR A 506 15.19 0.59 8.26
N ASP A 507 14.36 -0.21 7.57
CA ASP A 507 14.81 -1.51 7.05
C ASP A 507 15.72 -1.30 5.84
N VAL A 508 16.94 -1.83 5.91
CA VAL A 508 17.89 -1.85 4.81
C VAL A 508 18.36 -3.30 4.61
N PRO A 509 17.94 -4.00 3.54
CA PRO A 509 17.00 -3.57 2.49
C PRO A 509 15.54 -3.43 2.98
N ILE A 510 14.75 -2.63 2.28
CA ILE A 510 13.33 -2.39 2.59
C ILE A 510 12.52 -3.70 2.48
N LYS A 511 11.66 -3.99 3.46
CA LYS A 511 10.79 -5.18 3.47
C LYS A 511 9.37 -4.83 3.04
N LEU A 512 8.93 -5.40 1.92
CA LEU A 512 7.58 -5.21 1.39
C LEU A 512 6.53 -6.05 2.13
N ASN A 513 5.31 -5.52 2.24
CA ASN A 513 4.14 -6.20 2.78
C ASN A 513 3.60 -7.22 1.78
N LYS A 514 3.97 -8.50 1.97
CA LYS A 514 3.57 -9.61 1.09
C LYS A 514 2.06 -9.86 1.00
N ARG A 515 1.26 -9.33 1.94
CA ARG A 515 -0.21 -9.49 1.98
C ARG A 515 -0.97 -8.33 1.36
N SER A 516 -0.26 -7.30 0.88
CA SER A 516 -0.87 -6.17 0.16
C SER A 516 -1.03 -6.49 -1.33
N VAL A 517 -2.00 -5.84 -1.96
CA VAL A 517 -2.16 -5.82 -3.43
C VAL A 517 -1.28 -4.75 -4.08
N SER A 518 -1.04 -3.64 -3.37
CA SER A 518 -0.14 -2.55 -3.77
C SER A 518 1.24 -2.69 -3.11
N LEU A 519 2.26 -2.04 -3.68
CA LEU A 519 3.56 -1.94 -3.05
C LEU A 519 3.48 -1.10 -1.76
N ASP A 520 3.48 -1.77 -0.62
CA ASP A 520 3.56 -1.17 0.70
C ASP A 520 4.68 -1.85 1.51
N THR A 521 5.20 -1.18 2.53
CA THR A 521 6.11 -1.76 3.50
C THR A 521 5.34 -2.50 4.59
N LEU A 522 5.98 -3.47 5.25
CA LEU A 522 5.37 -4.12 6.41
C LEU A 522 5.09 -3.07 7.49
N LYS A 523 3.82 -2.93 7.90
CA LYS A 523 3.45 -2.08 9.04
C LYS A 523 4.24 -2.53 10.25
N LYS A 524 5.18 -1.70 10.70
CA LYS A 524 5.92 -1.95 11.94
C LYS A 524 4.94 -1.98 13.10
N TRP A 525 5.13 -2.94 13.98
CA TRP A 525 4.37 -3.04 15.23
C TRP A 525 4.48 -1.68 15.95
N LYS A 526 3.32 -1.07 16.25
CA LYS A 526 3.21 0.13 17.08
C LYS A 526 2.65 -0.28 18.44
N PRO A 527 3.50 -0.55 19.45
CA PRO A 527 3.06 -1.00 20.77
C PRO A 527 1.97 -0.12 21.36
N SER A 528 2.06 1.19 21.17
CA SER A 528 1.11 2.20 21.66
C SER A 528 -0.35 2.02 21.22
N LYS A 529 -0.59 1.29 20.12
CA LYS A 529 -1.93 1.03 19.55
C LYS A 529 -2.52 -0.32 19.94
N VAL A 530 -1.75 -1.17 20.60
CA VAL A 530 -2.21 -2.50 21.04
C VAL A 530 -3.00 -2.36 22.35
N PRO A 531 -4.19 -2.98 22.48
CA PRO A 531 -4.93 -3.00 23.74
C PRO A 531 -4.07 -3.60 24.87
N LEU A 532 -4.27 -3.13 26.10
CA LEU A 532 -3.47 -3.61 27.25
C LEU A 532 -3.61 -5.13 27.44
N ASN A 533 -4.81 -5.66 27.24
CA ASN A 533 -5.09 -7.08 27.36
C ASN A 533 -4.28 -7.93 26.38
N ASP A 534 -4.11 -7.47 25.13
CA ASP A 534 -3.34 -8.22 24.13
C ASP A 534 -1.84 -8.16 24.43
N LEU A 535 -1.34 -7.03 24.97
CA LEU A 535 0.03 -6.92 25.45
C LEU A 535 0.30 -7.88 26.62
N PHE A 536 -0.64 -7.98 27.57
CA PHE A 536 -0.54 -8.90 28.70
C PHE A 536 -0.60 -10.37 28.26
N ARG A 537 -1.49 -10.71 27.31
CA ARG A 537 -1.57 -12.05 26.71
C ARG A 537 -0.26 -12.45 26.02
N ALA A 538 0.35 -11.54 25.27
CA ALA A 538 1.65 -11.80 24.64
C ALA A 538 2.75 -12.05 25.68
N MET A 539 2.77 -11.29 26.78
CA MET A 539 3.70 -11.49 27.89
C MET A 539 3.47 -12.84 28.59
N GLN A 540 2.21 -13.25 28.77
CA GLN A 540 1.86 -14.55 29.35
C GLN A 540 2.41 -15.70 28.49
N VAL A 541 2.15 -15.67 27.18
CA VAL A 541 2.64 -16.70 26.25
C VAL A 541 4.17 -16.76 26.21
N ALA A 542 4.84 -15.61 26.25
CA ALA A 542 6.32 -15.59 26.29
C ALA A 542 6.87 -16.22 27.58
N LEU A 543 6.21 -16.01 28.71
CA LEU A 543 6.61 -16.62 29.99
C LEU A 543 6.27 -18.11 30.04
N GLU A 544 5.14 -18.54 29.48
CA GLU A 544 4.78 -19.96 29.32
C GLU A 544 5.79 -20.70 28.44
N ALA A 545 6.16 -20.14 27.29
CA ALA A 545 7.23 -20.70 26.46
C ALA A 545 8.57 -20.79 27.23
N GLY A 546 8.86 -19.81 28.08
CA GLY A 546 10.00 -19.85 28.99
C GLY A 546 9.90 -20.94 30.05
N MET A 547 8.69 -21.27 30.52
CA MET A 547 8.46 -22.38 31.45
C MET A 547 8.66 -23.75 30.78
N ASP A 548 8.38 -23.88 29.49
CA ASP A 548 8.56 -25.14 28.75
C ASP A 548 10.01 -25.39 28.30
N GLU A 549 10.85 -24.34 28.23
CA GLU A 549 12.26 -24.45 27.84
C GLU A 549 13.12 -25.14 28.93
N PRO A 550 13.72 -26.31 28.67
CA PRO A 550 14.43 -27.09 29.70
C PRO A 550 15.58 -26.33 30.37
N ARG A 551 16.30 -25.49 29.62
CA ARG A 551 17.41 -24.68 30.15
C ARG A 551 16.92 -23.67 31.18
N THR A 552 15.73 -23.12 30.95
CA THR A 552 15.12 -22.12 31.82
C THR A 552 14.56 -22.76 33.09
N GLN A 553 14.01 -23.97 33.00
CA GLN A 553 13.59 -24.75 34.17
C GLN A 553 14.77 -25.04 35.11
N LEU A 554 15.92 -25.43 34.54
CA LEU A 554 17.13 -25.76 35.32
C LEU A 554 17.80 -24.51 35.91
N ASN A 555 17.99 -23.48 35.09
CA ASN A 555 18.81 -22.33 35.47
C ASN A 555 18.01 -21.17 36.05
N GLY A 556 16.70 -21.11 35.83
CA GLY A 556 15.91 -19.90 36.02
C GLY A 556 16.17 -18.83 34.96
N SER A 557 15.47 -17.71 35.06
CA SER A 557 15.49 -16.64 34.04
C SER A 557 15.83 -15.28 34.62
N ILE A 558 16.48 -14.46 33.80
CA ILE A 558 16.58 -13.02 33.98
C ILE A 558 15.64 -12.40 32.95
N VAL A 559 14.73 -11.54 33.39
CA VAL A 559 13.76 -10.89 32.51
C VAL A 559 14.23 -9.46 32.25
N LEU A 560 14.28 -9.07 30.98
CA LEU A 560 14.50 -7.68 30.57
C LEU A 560 13.17 -7.12 30.05
N LEU A 561 12.63 -6.14 30.76
CA LEU A 561 11.44 -5.40 30.37
C LEU A 561 11.84 -4.05 29.79
N ASP A 562 11.61 -3.89 28.49
CA ASP A 562 11.78 -2.64 27.78
C ASP A 562 10.45 -1.88 27.77
N MET A 563 10.41 -0.73 28.45
CA MET A 563 9.21 0.07 28.60
C MET A 563 9.03 1.14 27.51
N ASP A 564 9.88 1.13 26.47
CA ASP A 564 9.74 2.04 25.34
C ASP A 564 8.42 1.80 24.58
N GLY A 565 7.77 2.87 24.13
CA GLY A 565 6.53 2.81 23.36
C GLY A 565 5.22 2.59 24.15
N LEU A 566 5.25 2.57 25.49
CA LEU A 566 4.05 2.52 26.33
C LEU A 566 3.21 3.81 26.22
N SER A 567 1.91 3.68 25.93
CA SER A 567 1.01 4.82 25.76
C SER A 567 0.20 5.17 27.01
N LEU A 568 -0.20 6.44 27.15
CA LEU A 568 -1.10 6.88 28.22
C LEU A 568 -2.43 6.10 28.19
N THR A 569 -2.94 5.77 27.01
CA THR A 569 -4.16 4.97 26.84
C THR A 569 -4.03 3.58 27.44
N GLN A 570 -2.86 2.94 27.34
CA GLN A 570 -2.61 1.66 27.98
C GLN A 570 -2.52 1.82 29.51
N ILE A 571 -1.93 2.91 29.97
CA ILE A 571 -1.77 3.20 31.41
C ILE A 571 -3.11 3.41 32.09
N LEU A 572 -4.01 4.16 31.46
CA LEU A 572 -5.36 4.39 31.98
C LEU A 572 -6.19 3.10 32.09
N GLN A 573 -5.77 2.01 31.43
CA GLN A 573 -6.41 0.69 31.55
C GLN A 573 -5.86 -0.15 32.72
N PHE A 574 -4.72 0.23 33.33
CA PHE A 574 -4.18 -0.45 34.50
C PHE A 574 -4.94 -0.08 35.78
N THR A 575 -6.07 -0.75 36.00
CA THR A 575 -6.81 -0.65 37.26
C THR A 575 -6.03 -1.35 38.40
N PRO A 576 -6.21 -0.94 39.68
CA PRO A 576 -5.61 -1.66 40.81
C PRO A 576 -5.97 -3.15 40.84
N ARG A 577 -7.20 -3.50 40.40
CA ARG A 577 -7.64 -4.90 40.28
C ARG A 577 -6.82 -5.66 39.24
N PHE A 578 -6.61 -5.07 38.06
CA PHE A 578 -5.77 -5.67 37.03
C PHE A 578 -4.31 -5.79 37.50
N ALA A 579 -3.79 -4.77 38.20
CA ALA A 579 -2.44 -4.77 38.73
C ALA A 579 -2.23 -5.88 39.77
N ALA A 580 -3.18 -6.06 40.70
CA ALA A 580 -3.16 -7.15 41.67
C ALA A 580 -3.15 -8.52 40.98
N MET A 581 -4.05 -8.73 40.02
CA MET A 581 -4.14 -9.97 39.24
C MET A 581 -2.84 -10.28 38.48
N ALA A 582 -2.26 -9.28 37.80
CA ALA A 582 -1.01 -9.44 37.06
C ALA A 582 0.17 -9.81 37.98
N VAL A 583 0.25 -9.20 39.17
CA VAL A 583 1.30 -9.50 40.15
C VAL A 583 1.11 -10.87 40.78
N GLU A 584 -0.12 -11.23 41.13
CA GLU A 584 -0.45 -12.56 41.64
C GLU A 584 -0.07 -13.65 40.62
N TRP A 585 -0.38 -13.44 39.35
CA TRP A 585 0.01 -14.36 38.27
C TRP A 585 1.54 -14.51 38.13
N VAL A 586 2.30 -13.40 38.17
CA VAL A 586 3.77 -13.47 38.13
C VAL A 586 4.35 -14.17 39.37
N GLN A 587 3.75 -13.99 40.54
CA GLN A 587 4.29 -14.50 41.80
C GLN A 587 3.91 -15.95 42.09
N GLU A 588 2.67 -16.34 41.79
CA GLU A 588 2.08 -17.60 42.21
C GLU A 588 1.85 -18.57 41.05
N CYS A 589 1.60 -18.06 39.82
CA CYS A 589 1.31 -18.91 38.67
C CYS A 589 2.52 -19.17 37.77
N THR A 590 3.57 -18.36 37.86
CA THR A 590 4.78 -18.54 37.04
C THR A 590 5.72 -19.54 37.73
N ALA A 591 5.65 -20.82 37.33
CA ALA A 591 6.47 -21.91 37.85
C ALA A 591 7.95 -21.89 37.38
N MET A 592 8.50 -20.70 37.15
CA MET A 592 9.88 -20.48 36.72
C MET A 592 10.67 -19.74 37.79
N ARG A 593 11.92 -20.16 38.02
CA ARG A 593 12.81 -19.44 38.95
C ARG A 593 13.25 -18.10 38.37
N LEU A 594 12.50 -17.04 38.63
CA LEU A 594 12.89 -15.66 38.31
C LEU A 594 14.10 -15.24 39.16
N LYS A 595 15.22 -14.89 38.53
CA LYS A 595 16.44 -14.40 39.20
C LYS A 595 16.40 -12.89 39.41
N ALA A 596 16.09 -12.14 38.37
CA ALA A 596 15.99 -10.68 38.36
C ALA A 596 15.04 -10.22 37.24
N ILE A 597 14.47 -9.02 37.43
CA ILE A 597 13.69 -8.30 36.43
C ILE A 597 14.35 -6.94 36.24
N HIS A 598 14.98 -6.74 35.08
CA HIS A 598 15.63 -5.49 34.71
C HIS A 598 14.66 -4.65 33.89
N ILE A 599 14.44 -3.41 34.32
CA ILE A 599 13.54 -2.47 33.64
C ILE A 599 14.39 -1.39 32.96
N VAL A 600 14.25 -1.27 31.64
CA VAL A 600 14.95 -0.28 30.81
C VAL A 600 13.94 0.63 30.11
N ASN A 601 14.41 1.80 29.66
CA ASN A 601 13.59 2.83 29.02
C ASN A 601 12.35 3.24 29.84
N ASN A 602 12.38 3.12 31.18
CA ASN A 602 11.24 3.53 31.99
C ASN A 602 10.99 5.04 31.89
N SER A 603 9.76 5.38 31.58
CA SER A 603 9.27 6.75 31.46
C SER A 603 8.62 7.23 32.75
N TYR A 604 8.36 8.54 32.86
CA TYR A 604 7.53 9.10 33.94
C TYR A 604 6.18 8.35 34.08
N LEU A 605 5.62 8.01 32.93
CA LEU A 605 4.40 7.21 32.78
C LEU A 605 4.53 5.83 33.42
N PHE A 606 5.66 5.14 33.28
CA PHE A 606 5.90 3.87 33.97
C PHE A 606 6.06 4.03 35.49
N ASN A 607 6.67 5.12 35.96
CA ASN A 607 6.80 5.35 37.41
C ASN A 607 5.41 5.49 38.08
N MET A 608 4.46 6.12 37.39
CA MET A 608 3.07 6.20 37.83
C MET A 608 2.42 4.81 37.90
N LEU A 609 2.60 3.99 36.86
CA LEU A 609 2.16 2.58 36.88
C LEU A 609 2.78 1.81 38.04
N PHE A 610 4.10 1.87 38.20
CA PHE A 610 4.81 1.12 39.24
C PHE A 610 4.30 1.45 40.63
N THR A 611 3.85 2.68 40.87
CA THR A 611 3.22 3.08 42.15
C THR A 611 1.92 2.32 42.43
N ILE A 612 1.16 1.97 41.39
CA ILE A 612 -0.06 1.14 41.49
C ILE A 612 0.31 -0.32 41.79
N PHE A 613 1.39 -0.83 41.18
CA PHE A 613 1.85 -2.22 41.35
C PHE A 613 2.55 -2.49 42.68
N LYS A 614 3.34 -1.54 43.14
CA LYS A 614 4.27 -1.66 44.27
C LYS A 614 3.64 -2.24 45.55
N PRO A 615 2.39 -1.90 45.93
CA PRO A 615 1.72 -2.45 47.11
C PRO A 615 1.47 -3.97 47.03
N PHE A 616 1.30 -4.51 45.82
CA PHE A 616 0.97 -5.93 45.60
C PHE A 616 2.22 -6.82 45.49
N LEU A 617 3.41 -6.23 45.31
CA LEU A 617 4.66 -6.97 45.19
C LEU A 617 5.11 -7.51 46.55
N SER A 618 5.39 -8.81 46.60
CA SER A 618 6.11 -9.47 47.69
C SER A 618 7.50 -8.86 47.88
N ASP A 619 8.03 -8.90 49.10
CA ASP A 619 9.39 -8.40 49.38
C ASP A 619 10.46 -9.12 48.57
N LYS A 620 10.24 -10.41 48.28
CA LYS A 620 11.12 -11.22 47.43
C LYS A 620 11.16 -10.69 46.00
N LEU A 621 10.00 -10.39 45.39
CA LEU A 621 9.94 -9.87 44.03
C LEU A 621 10.44 -8.43 43.96
N ARG A 622 10.10 -7.60 44.95
CA ARG A 622 10.55 -6.20 45.04
C ARG A 622 12.09 -6.09 45.05
N LYS A 623 12.79 -6.99 45.74
CA LYS A 623 14.26 -7.04 45.76
C LYS A 623 14.90 -7.50 44.44
N ARG A 624 14.11 -8.09 43.54
CA ARG A 624 14.58 -8.63 42.24
C ARG A 624 14.34 -7.67 41.08
N ILE A 625 13.57 -6.60 41.28
CA ILE A 625 13.31 -5.59 40.26
C ILE A 625 14.41 -4.52 40.34
N ILE A 626 15.09 -4.28 39.22
CA ILE A 626 16.19 -3.33 39.09
C ILE A 626 15.88 -2.38 37.95
N PHE A 627 16.01 -1.07 38.20
CA PHE A 627 15.69 -0.02 37.23
C PHE A 627 16.97 0.55 36.65
N HIS A 628 17.04 0.67 35.32
CA HIS A 628 18.21 1.17 34.62
C HIS A 628 17.95 2.45 33.82
N ASN A 629 16.70 2.88 33.62
CA ASN A 629 16.38 3.99 32.71
C ASN A 629 17.02 3.74 31.33
N LYS A 630 17.75 4.74 30.79
CA LYS A 630 18.54 4.62 29.57
C LYS A 630 20.04 4.38 29.84
N ASP A 631 20.40 3.91 31.03
CA ASP A 631 21.78 3.62 31.42
C ASP A 631 22.17 2.16 31.13
N TRP A 632 22.72 1.95 29.94
CA TRP A 632 23.19 0.62 29.50
C TRP A 632 24.40 0.11 30.28
N ARG A 633 25.19 0.99 30.90
CA ARG A 633 26.32 0.57 31.76
C ARG A 633 25.82 -0.05 33.05
N SER A 634 24.73 0.50 33.60
CA SER A 634 24.04 -0.09 34.74
C SER A 634 23.43 -1.46 34.41
N LEU A 635 22.87 -1.65 33.20
CA LEU A 635 22.35 -2.96 32.79
C LEU A 635 23.47 -4.00 32.62
N THR A 636 24.54 -3.63 31.91
CA THR A 636 25.67 -4.53 31.61
C THR A 636 26.52 -4.89 32.84
N SER A 637 26.42 -4.15 33.94
CA SER A 637 27.03 -4.54 35.22
C SER A 637 26.28 -5.67 35.93
N HIS A 638 25.02 -5.92 35.56
CA HIS A 638 24.19 -6.98 36.13
C HIS A 638 23.97 -8.17 35.19
N VAL A 639 24.00 -7.92 33.87
CA VAL A 639 23.76 -8.93 32.84
C VAL A 639 24.94 -8.94 31.87
N ASP A 640 25.51 -10.12 31.64
CA ASP A 640 26.62 -10.30 30.71
C ASP A 640 26.27 -9.73 29.32
N PRO A 641 27.10 -8.83 28.74
CA PRO A 641 26.91 -8.30 27.39
C PRO A 641 26.68 -9.38 26.32
N ALA A 642 27.26 -10.58 26.48
CA ALA A 642 27.05 -11.70 25.55
C ALA A 642 25.59 -12.21 25.52
N CYS A 643 24.81 -11.91 26.56
CA CYS A 643 23.38 -12.25 26.66
C CYS A 643 22.45 -11.09 26.24
N LEU A 644 23.01 -9.91 25.96
CA LEU A 644 22.23 -8.70 25.63
C LEU A 644 22.36 -8.36 24.15
N ARG A 645 21.27 -7.86 23.55
CA ARG A 645 21.28 -7.37 22.16
C ARG A 645 22.11 -6.08 22.02
N PRO A 646 22.64 -5.76 20.83
CA PRO A 646 23.38 -4.51 20.59
C PRO A 646 22.65 -3.24 21.02
N ARG A 647 21.32 -3.18 20.85
CA ARG A 647 20.49 -2.04 21.28
C ARG A 647 20.48 -1.80 22.80
N TYR A 648 20.90 -2.77 23.60
CA TYR A 648 21.02 -2.68 25.06
C TYR A 648 22.49 -2.67 25.53
N GLY A 649 23.44 -2.44 24.62
CA GLY A 649 24.88 -2.42 24.92
C GLY A 649 25.55 -3.79 24.97
N GLY A 650 24.94 -4.84 24.39
CA GLY A 650 25.50 -6.19 24.34
C GLY A 650 26.01 -6.63 22.97
N THR A 651 26.34 -7.92 22.85
CA THR A 651 26.93 -8.54 21.65
C THR A 651 26.14 -9.76 21.15
N LEU A 652 24.95 -10.02 21.70
CA LEU A 652 24.11 -11.15 21.30
C LEU A 652 23.59 -10.94 19.87
N ASP A 653 24.15 -11.72 18.93
CA ASP A 653 23.68 -11.80 17.55
C ASP A 653 22.58 -12.87 17.45
N ALA A 654 21.34 -12.44 17.63
CA ALA A 654 20.15 -13.27 17.50
C ALA A 654 19.16 -12.61 16.54
N PRO A 655 18.49 -13.38 15.65
CA PRO A 655 17.55 -12.81 14.69
C PRO A 655 16.45 -12.00 15.39
N ASP A 656 16.03 -10.91 14.75
CA ASP A 656 14.81 -10.23 15.16
C ASP A 656 13.63 -11.18 15.01
N PHE A 657 12.90 -11.39 16.11
CA PHE A 657 11.73 -12.25 16.11
C PHE A 657 10.69 -11.66 15.16
N GLU A 658 10.43 -12.33 14.04
CA GLU A 658 9.31 -11.98 13.18
C GLU A 658 8.01 -12.19 13.98
N GLY A 659 7.14 -11.18 14.02
CA GLY A 659 5.88 -11.22 14.79
C GLY A 659 4.94 -12.39 14.42
N ASN A 660 5.24 -13.12 13.35
CA ASN A 660 4.58 -14.36 12.96
C ASN A 660 4.74 -15.45 14.02
N LEU A 661 5.90 -15.59 14.69
CA LEU A 661 6.09 -16.61 15.73
C LEU A 661 5.22 -16.34 16.97
N VAL A 662 5.09 -15.07 17.37
CA VAL A 662 4.18 -14.67 18.47
C VAL A 662 2.72 -14.91 18.05
N GLY A 663 2.36 -14.62 16.79
CA GLY A 663 1.05 -14.95 16.24
C GLY A 663 0.77 -16.44 16.20
N GLU A 664 1.74 -17.26 15.80
CA GLU A 664 1.66 -18.72 15.77
C GLU A 664 1.56 -19.32 17.17
N LEU A 665 2.32 -18.81 18.14
CA LEU A 665 2.18 -19.16 19.55
C LEU A 665 0.79 -18.78 20.09
N LEU A 666 0.33 -17.55 19.83
CA LEU A 666 -1.01 -17.09 20.23
C LEU A 666 -2.14 -17.94 19.62
N VAL A 667 -1.96 -18.44 18.39
CA VAL A 667 -2.91 -19.33 17.70
C VAL A 667 -2.82 -20.76 18.25
N MET A 668 -1.62 -21.26 18.52
CA MET A 668 -1.38 -22.61 19.05
C MET A 668 -2.04 -22.79 20.41
N TYR A 669 -1.93 -21.79 21.29
CA TYR A 669 -2.57 -21.79 22.61
C TYR A 669 -4.00 -21.21 22.63
N MET A 670 -4.55 -20.80 21.47
CA MET A 670 -5.90 -20.19 21.42
C MET A 670 -6.99 -21.16 21.85
N LYS A 671 -6.88 -22.44 21.46
CA LYS A 671 -7.79 -23.50 21.89
C LYS A 671 -7.69 -23.78 23.39
N ASP A 672 -6.48 -23.79 23.93
CA ASP A 672 -6.26 -23.98 25.37
C ASP A 672 -6.80 -22.78 26.16
N PHE A 673 -6.76 -21.57 25.59
CA PHE A 673 -7.35 -20.36 26.17
C PHE A 673 -8.89 -20.37 26.12
N GLU A 674 -9.49 -20.82 25.01
CA GLU A 674 -10.94 -21.04 24.90
C GLU A 674 -11.41 -22.13 25.88
N LEU A 675 -10.61 -23.18 26.04
CA LEU A 675 -10.84 -24.24 27.03
C LEU A 675 -10.65 -23.71 28.47
N ALA A 676 -9.62 -22.92 28.75
CA ALA A 676 -9.35 -22.34 30.07
C ALA A 676 -10.42 -21.32 30.48
N ASN A 677 -10.98 -20.57 29.53
CA ASN A 677 -12.16 -19.74 29.76
C ASN A 677 -13.43 -20.56 30.09
N SER A 678 -13.45 -21.88 29.83
CA SER A 678 -14.49 -22.79 30.31
C SER A 678 -14.19 -23.42 31.68
N TYR A 679 -12.97 -23.27 32.21
CA TYR A 679 -12.54 -23.78 33.51
C TYR A 679 -12.35 -22.65 34.54
N GLY A 680 -13.48 -22.25 35.14
CA GLY A 680 -13.57 -21.88 36.55
C GLY A 680 -12.75 -20.70 37.09
N TYR A 681 -13.33 -19.48 37.03
CA TYR A 681 -13.43 -18.69 38.27
C TYR A 681 -14.54 -19.32 39.11
N THR A 682 -14.22 -20.34 39.91
CA THR A 682 -15.18 -20.84 40.90
C THR A 682 -15.40 -19.75 41.95
N LYS A 683 -16.68 -19.37 42.09
CA LYS A 683 -17.20 -18.61 43.24
C LYS A 683 -16.67 -19.28 44.51
N LYS A 684 -16.04 -18.49 45.39
CA LYS A 684 -15.71 -18.92 46.76
C LYS A 684 -17.05 -19.30 47.43
N GLU A 685 -17.31 -20.59 47.62
CA GLU A 685 -18.44 -21.02 48.45
C GLU A 685 -18.13 -20.60 49.88
N SER A 686 -19.08 -19.91 50.49
CA SER A 686 -19.03 -19.46 51.88
C SER A 686 -19.15 -20.66 52.81
N SER A 687 -18.12 -20.90 53.62
CA SER A 687 -18.23 -21.55 54.93
C SER A 687 -18.32 -20.50 56.01
#